data_AF-A0A1Z8MMG4-F1
#
_entry.id   AF-A0A1Z8MMG4-F1
#
_cell.length_a   1.000
_cell.length_b   1.000
_cell.length_c   1.000
_cell.angle_alpha   90.00
_cell.angle_beta   90.00
_cell.angle_gamma   90.00
#
_symmetry.space_group_name_H-M   'P 1'
#
loop_
_entity.id
_entity.type
_entity.pdbx_description
1 polymer ?
#
loop_
_entity_poly.entity_id
_entity_poly.type
_entity_poly.pdbx_seq_one_letter_code
_entity_poly.pdbx_strand_id
1 'polypeptide(L)'
;MPDSATGTTAWTIEPLYGSPWLVAIAGLAIIVVITLVTPATEDPKRRKWLILLRTLAGLVLLFAALRPATIRQDVKPADAKLAIAIDVSRSMTLPDTDGADRWQSQQAALQTLLLGLGDLGESLQVSLLSYDSSSDSLGSAQLTKGDNTPELNILLESVATLTPEGDLTDLGIGLAGAIDSATGTPLAGVVLMGDGTQTADSANGDQALRSAEVLDALAVPLWAVTIGPPGTDRVARDVAIENVPDSLQLFTGNQFELSFAVKTTGLANVSLPISISWIDLDGKRTEARSRQVAPVSAAETLAVNVAMDAPKPGLYRLEVACPKQSGEWVTANNSQIAFVEVRDGGGRVLLIGGPGRPEESYLRRSLGGFPDLQIDSFAVRRGQTWPVSLEAALQAGQYDVYILGDIDSEALGTQQLQLLADRIGEGAGLITMAGFQTYGVGGYGNSPLAQVLPVQMDPARHRKATPGALTPNEKQQRQAFQIPGPVKPQPTKRNPVTNLGTDPQTGQALWETLPAMDSVNRFIGPKPRSGVDVLLSTADGQPLLVTGSHGKGKVASLAFDETHRWWRVGQRGAVSRFWRQLMLWAMDRAEKSSDSVIAELDLRRFGSKQSMDFRARVQSLTSQENDLQLSAFLVNSDNQETALQVTQTSGPTPLIQGSLSDLEPGFYDLVVRANKPSIEPATVSFQVVDVSREMATPMADPVYLNQLADITTSHGGAAYQPFEMDQLLAAIAEKRLSAETPVIEKTRLGDDPVSGWLVFLLFTSLLACEWILRRMWGLA
;
A
#
# COMPACT_ATOMS: atom_id res chain seq x y z
N MET A 1 -24.54 35.91 42.29
CA MET A 1 -24.12 36.19 43.68
C MET A 1 -23.18 35.06 44.05
N PRO A 2 -21.88 35.29 44.30
CA PRO A 2 -21.01 34.20 44.69
C PRO A 2 -21.25 33.91 46.17
N ASP A 3 -21.60 32.66 46.46
CA ASP A 3 -21.65 32.15 47.83
C ASP A 3 -20.26 32.30 48.46
N SER A 4 -20.25 32.93 49.61
CA SER A 4 -19.06 33.12 50.44
C SER A 4 -18.41 31.77 50.73
N ALA A 5 -17.20 31.55 50.21
CA ALA A 5 -16.29 30.56 50.74
C ALA A 5 -16.11 30.85 52.24
N THR A 6 -16.83 30.11 53.09
CA THR A 6 -16.69 30.20 54.54
C THR A 6 -15.39 29.52 54.91
N GLY A 7 -14.26 30.18 54.69
CA GLY A 7 -12.98 29.75 55.24
C GLY A 7 -13.15 29.61 56.76
N THR A 8 -13.10 28.38 57.26
CA THR A 8 -13.27 28.12 58.69
C THR A 8 -12.02 28.62 59.40
N THR A 9 -12.16 29.72 60.15
CA THR A 9 -11.09 30.22 61.01
C THR A 9 -11.17 29.50 62.35
N ALA A 10 -10.17 28.69 62.66
CA ALA A 10 -10.07 27.99 63.92
C ALA A 10 -8.95 28.60 64.79
N TRP A 11 -9.24 28.77 66.08
CA TRP A 11 -8.26 29.20 67.08
C TRP A 11 -7.62 27.98 67.73
N THR A 12 -6.29 27.96 67.80
CA THR A 12 -5.53 26.95 68.53
C THR A 12 -4.44 27.60 69.38
N ILE A 13 -3.88 26.84 70.33
CA ILE A 13 -2.82 27.29 71.23
C ILE A 13 -1.62 26.37 71.03
N GLU A 14 -0.45 26.93 70.71
CA GLU A 14 0.78 26.18 70.51
C GLU A 14 1.86 26.62 71.50
N PRO A 15 1.83 26.08 72.73
CA PRO A 15 2.74 26.52 73.77
C PRO A 15 4.20 26.35 73.35
N LEU A 16 5.08 27.21 73.87
CA LEU A 16 6.52 27.15 73.63
C LEU A 16 7.06 25.71 73.85
N TYR A 17 7.81 25.18 72.88
CA TYR A 17 8.29 23.79 72.84
C TYR A 17 7.19 22.71 72.81
N GLY A 18 5.97 23.06 72.42
CA GLY A 18 4.85 22.13 72.28
C GLY A 18 4.29 21.59 73.60
N SER A 19 4.69 22.15 74.76
CA SER A 19 4.29 21.65 76.07
C SER A 19 3.57 22.72 76.90
N PRO A 20 2.25 22.57 77.16
CA PRO A 20 1.52 23.52 78.02
C PRO A 20 2.04 23.50 79.47
N TRP A 21 2.67 22.41 79.89
CA TRP A 21 3.29 22.28 81.21
C TRP A 21 4.47 23.21 81.39
N LEU A 22 5.28 23.45 80.35
CA LEU A 22 6.39 24.40 80.43
C LEU A 22 5.89 25.84 80.64
N VAL A 23 4.80 26.21 79.97
CA VAL A 23 4.15 27.51 80.18
C VAL A 23 3.56 27.62 81.59
N ALA A 24 2.94 26.55 82.10
CA ALA A 24 2.42 26.50 83.47
C ALA A 24 3.54 26.64 84.53
N ILE A 25 4.68 25.95 84.33
CA ILE A 25 5.86 26.05 85.20
C ILE A 25 6.45 27.46 85.15
N ALA A 26 6.59 28.05 83.96
CA ALA A 26 7.04 29.43 83.80
C ALA A 26 6.10 30.41 84.51
N GLY A 27 4.79 30.19 84.43
CA GLY A 27 3.79 31.00 85.15
C GLY A 27 3.92 30.89 86.66
N LEU A 28 4.11 29.67 87.17
CA LEU A 28 4.37 29.44 88.60
C LEU A 28 5.66 30.17 89.05
N ALA A 29 6.73 30.09 88.26
CA ALA A 29 7.99 30.78 88.54
C ALA A 29 7.81 32.32 88.56
N ILE A 30 7.05 32.89 87.62
CA ILE A 30 6.72 34.32 87.60
C ILE A 30 5.97 34.72 88.88
N ILE A 31 4.96 33.95 89.29
CA ILE A 31 4.19 34.20 90.52
C ILE A 31 5.12 34.15 91.74
N VAL A 32 5.98 33.13 91.84
CA VAL A 32 6.94 32.97 92.94
C VAL A 32 7.88 34.17 93.00
N VAL A 33 8.46 34.61 91.88
CA VAL A 33 9.34 35.78 91.82
C VAL A 33 8.61 37.06 92.24
N ILE A 34 7.37 37.26 91.79
CA ILE A 34 6.56 38.43 92.17
C ILE A 34 6.27 38.45 93.68
N THR A 35 6.04 37.28 94.28
CA THR A 35 5.75 37.17 95.72
C THR A 35 6.99 37.29 96.61
N LEU A 36 8.15 36.76 96.18
CA LEU A 36 9.40 36.79 96.95
C LEU A 36 10.13 38.14 96.82
N VAL A 37 10.09 38.76 95.65
CA VAL A 37 10.82 40.02 95.38
C VAL A 37 9.86 41.20 95.52
N THR A 38 9.46 41.50 96.76
CA THR A 38 8.58 42.64 97.04
C THR A 38 9.33 43.97 96.93
N PRO A 39 8.74 45.01 96.32
CA PRO A 39 9.38 46.33 96.25
C PRO A 39 9.66 46.89 97.64
N ALA A 40 10.86 47.46 97.86
CA ALA A 40 11.30 48.03 99.12
C ALA A 40 10.65 49.40 99.41
N THR A 41 9.32 49.43 99.58
CA THR A 41 8.56 50.66 99.87
C THR A 41 7.59 50.46 101.03
N GLU A 42 7.53 51.45 101.93
CA GLU A 42 6.61 51.47 103.07
C GLU A 42 5.18 51.93 102.68
N ASP A 43 5.00 52.54 101.50
CA ASP A 43 3.69 53.00 101.02
C ASP A 43 2.89 51.86 100.36
N PRO A 44 1.74 51.45 100.94
CA PRO A 44 0.94 50.33 100.44
C PRO A 44 0.33 50.60 99.05
N LYS A 45 0.12 51.86 98.65
CA LYS A 45 -0.41 52.20 97.32
C LYS A 45 0.67 52.05 96.25
N ARG A 46 1.89 52.54 96.51
CA ARG A 46 3.03 52.39 95.59
C ARG A 46 3.41 50.94 95.38
N ARG A 47 3.41 50.14 96.46
CA ARG A 47 3.63 48.70 96.38
C ARG A 47 2.62 47.99 95.49
N LYS A 48 1.33 48.32 95.60
CA LYS A 48 0.28 47.75 94.75
C LYS A 48 0.49 48.08 93.27
N TRP A 49 0.86 49.31 92.93
CA TRP A 49 1.12 49.70 91.54
C TRP A 49 2.33 48.98 90.92
N LEU A 50 3.43 48.83 91.66
CA LEU A 50 4.61 48.10 91.17
C LEU A 50 4.32 46.60 90.99
N ILE A 51 3.60 46.00 91.93
CA ILE A 51 3.17 44.60 91.82
C ILE A 51 2.23 44.45 90.61
N LEU A 52 1.27 45.35 90.44
CA LEU A 52 0.33 45.35 89.32
C LEU A 52 1.05 45.38 87.97
N LEU A 53 1.98 46.32 87.77
CA LEU A 53 2.77 46.44 86.55
C LEU A 53 3.61 45.18 86.27
N ARG A 54 4.22 44.60 87.31
CA ARG A 54 5.01 43.38 87.19
C ARG A 54 4.14 42.16 86.89
N THR A 55 2.95 42.04 87.49
CA THR A 55 1.97 41.00 87.13
C THR A 55 1.49 41.17 85.70
N LEU A 56 1.25 42.40 85.23
CA LEU A 56 0.84 42.66 83.86
C LEU A 56 1.95 42.25 82.87
N ALA A 57 3.21 42.60 83.16
CA ALA A 57 4.36 42.20 82.35
C ALA A 57 4.53 40.66 82.33
N GLY A 58 4.34 39.99 83.46
CA GLY A 58 4.34 38.52 83.55
C GLY A 58 3.21 37.86 82.75
N LEU A 59 2.01 38.44 82.77
CA LEU A 59 0.87 37.97 81.98
C LEU A 59 1.11 38.13 80.46
N VAL A 60 1.74 39.23 80.04
CA VAL A 60 2.13 39.43 78.64
C VAL A 60 3.13 38.37 78.18
N LEU A 61 4.12 38.02 79.01
CA LEU A 61 5.05 36.92 78.70
C LEU A 61 4.36 35.56 78.63
N LEU A 62 3.42 35.27 79.54
CA LEU A 62 2.67 34.02 79.51
C LEU A 62 1.77 33.92 78.28
N PHE A 63 1.11 35.01 77.90
CA PHE A 63 0.31 35.09 76.69
C PHE A 63 1.16 34.87 75.43
N ALA A 64 2.35 35.48 75.39
CA ALA A 64 3.33 35.25 74.33
C ALA A 64 3.85 33.80 74.31
N ALA A 65 4.05 33.18 75.47
CA ALA A 65 4.50 31.80 75.59
C ALA A 65 3.45 30.76 75.21
N LEU A 66 2.16 31.10 75.33
CA LEU A 66 1.04 30.28 74.84
C LEU A 66 0.94 30.28 73.30
N ARG A 67 1.49 31.30 72.63
CA ARG A 67 1.45 31.49 71.17
C ARG A 67 0.09 31.13 70.56
N PRO A 68 -0.97 31.90 70.87
CA PRO A 68 -2.26 31.71 70.21
C PRO A 68 -2.06 31.80 68.69
N ALA A 69 -2.70 30.88 67.98
CA ALA A 69 -2.57 30.74 66.54
C ALA A 69 -3.95 30.69 65.88
N THR A 70 -4.04 31.35 64.73
CA THR A 70 -5.19 31.30 63.83
C THR A 70 -4.85 30.40 62.65
N ILE A 71 -5.69 29.38 62.44
CA ILE A 71 -5.63 28.52 61.26
C ILE A 71 -6.70 29.01 60.29
N ARG A 72 -6.28 29.40 59.09
CA ARG A 72 -7.17 29.74 57.97
C ARG A 72 -6.95 28.68 56.89
N GLN A 73 -8.00 27.93 56.61
CA GLN A 73 -8.00 26.99 55.48
C GLN A 73 -8.50 27.75 54.26
N ASP A 74 -7.62 27.96 53.29
CA ASP A 74 -7.96 28.55 51.99
C ASP A 74 -7.83 27.46 50.93
N VAL A 75 -8.78 27.42 50.01
CA VAL A 75 -8.76 26.43 48.94
C VAL A 75 -8.17 27.10 47.70
N LYS A 76 -7.04 26.57 47.21
CA LYS A 76 -6.41 27.06 45.98
C LYS A 76 -6.38 25.94 44.94
N PRO A 77 -6.63 26.25 43.65
CA PRO A 77 -6.41 25.29 42.58
C PRO A 77 -4.95 24.85 42.55
N ALA A 78 -4.68 23.54 42.44
CA ALA A 78 -3.31 23.01 42.42
C ALA A 78 -2.67 23.13 41.04
N ASP A 79 -1.42 23.60 40.91
CA ASP A 79 -0.72 23.68 39.61
C ASP A 79 -0.85 22.38 38.82
N ALA A 80 -1.42 22.46 37.62
CA ALA A 80 -1.68 21.31 36.77
C ALA A 80 -1.30 21.61 35.31
N LYS A 81 -1.02 20.56 34.54
CA LYS A 81 -0.62 20.67 33.13
C LYS A 81 -1.70 20.10 32.21
N LEU A 82 -2.09 20.83 31.17
CA LEU A 82 -2.93 20.36 30.07
C LEU A 82 -2.02 20.02 28.89
N ALA A 83 -1.97 18.76 28.49
CA ALA A 83 -1.24 18.34 27.29
C ALA A 83 -2.17 18.38 26.08
N ILE A 84 -1.77 19.02 24.99
CA ILE A 84 -2.49 19.07 23.72
C ILE A 84 -1.59 18.44 22.67
N ALA A 85 -2.03 17.35 22.05
CA ALA A 85 -1.33 16.65 20.98
C ALA A 85 -2.06 16.87 19.64
N ILE A 86 -1.36 17.39 18.64
CA ILE A 86 -1.89 17.65 17.30
C ILE A 86 -1.27 16.74 16.25
N ASP A 87 -2.07 16.27 15.31
CA ASP A 87 -1.64 15.37 14.24
C ASP A 87 -0.93 16.16 13.12
N VAL A 88 0.28 15.76 12.76
CA VAL A 88 1.06 16.33 11.63
C VAL A 88 1.30 15.33 10.51
N SER A 89 0.52 14.25 10.47
CA SER A 89 0.53 13.26 9.41
C SER A 89 -0.04 13.81 8.11
N ARG A 90 0.32 13.18 6.98
CA ARG A 90 -0.13 13.57 5.65
C ARG A 90 -1.64 13.44 5.46
N SER A 91 -2.35 12.64 6.27
CA SER A 91 -3.82 12.54 6.23
C SER A 91 -4.48 13.89 6.52
N MET A 92 -3.79 14.79 7.23
CA MET A 92 -4.26 16.14 7.52
C MET A 92 -4.25 17.06 6.29
N THR A 93 -3.64 16.65 5.17
CA THR A 93 -3.79 17.34 3.88
C THR A 93 -5.09 17.01 3.14
N LEU A 94 -5.84 16.01 3.61
CA LEU A 94 -7.11 15.63 2.99
C LEU A 94 -8.18 16.70 3.21
N PRO A 95 -9.20 16.76 2.33
CA PRO A 95 -10.32 17.69 2.50
C PRO A 95 -11.14 17.42 3.77
N ASP A 96 -11.63 18.50 4.40
CA ASP A 96 -12.60 18.48 5.48
C ASP A 96 -13.99 18.99 5.02
N THR A 97 -15.02 18.94 5.89
CA THR A 97 -16.44 19.20 5.55
C THR A 97 -16.73 20.56 4.95
N ASP A 98 -15.92 21.58 5.25
CA ASP A 98 -16.16 22.98 4.84
C ASP A 98 -15.34 23.40 3.61
N GLY A 99 -14.66 22.45 2.95
CA GLY A 99 -13.82 22.70 1.77
C GLY A 99 -12.41 23.22 2.07
N ALA A 100 -12.10 23.44 3.35
CA ALA A 100 -10.72 23.55 3.86
C ALA A 100 -10.06 22.16 3.91
N ASP A 101 -8.73 22.12 4.02
CA ASP A 101 -8.04 20.88 4.39
C ASP A 101 -8.18 20.62 5.90
N ARG A 102 -8.01 19.37 6.34
CA ARG A 102 -8.11 18.97 7.74
C ARG A 102 -7.11 19.72 8.62
N TRP A 103 -5.92 20.02 8.10
CA TRP A 103 -4.90 20.79 8.81
C TRP A 103 -5.39 22.19 9.17
N GLN A 104 -6.04 22.91 8.25
CA GLN A 104 -6.66 24.21 8.50
C GLN A 104 -7.77 24.12 9.55
N SER A 105 -8.60 23.08 9.49
CA SER A 105 -9.63 22.84 10.52
C SER A 105 -9.03 22.58 11.91
N GLN A 106 -7.95 21.78 11.98
CA GLN A 106 -7.23 21.54 13.23
C GLN A 106 -6.59 22.82 13.76
N GLN A 107 -5.96 23.64 12.91
CA GLN A 107 -5.39 24.93 13.29
C GLN A 107 -6.47 25.87 13.84
N ALA A 108 -7.65 25.93 13.20
CA ALA A 108 -8.76 26.75 13.66
C ALA A 108 -9.30 26.27 15.01
N ALA A 109 -9.52 24.97 15.19
CA ALA A 109 -9.98 24.38 16.45
C ALA A 109 -8.97 24.61 17.59
N LEU A 110 -7.68 24.42 17.32
CA LEU A 110 -6.59 24.70 18.26
C LEU A 110 -6.54 26.18 18.62
N GLN A 111 -6.71 27.08 17.65
CA GLN A 111 -6.74 28.52 17.90
C GLN A 111 -7.90 28.90 18.83
N THR A 112 -9.11 28.39 18.58
CA THR A 112 -10.27 28.62 19.46
C THR A 112 -10.01 28.09 20.87
N LEU A 113 -9.45 26.88 20.99
CA LEU A 113 -9.11 26.28 22.27
C LEU A 113 -8.07 27.10 23.03
N LEU A 114 -6.93 27.43 22.42
CA LEU A 114 -5.85 28.17 23.08
C LEU A 114 -6.27 29.58 23.49
N LEU A 115 -7.03 30.29 22.64
CA LEU A 115 -7.54 31.62 22.99
C LEU A 115 -8.55 31.57 24.14
N GLY A 116 -9.44 30.56 24.16
CA GLY A 116 -10.40 30.36 25.24
C GLY A 116 -9.76 29.92 26.56
N LEU A 117 -8.66 29.17 26.52
CA LEU A 117 -7.89 28.79 27.71
C LEU A 117 -7.28 30.01 28.43
N GLY A 118 -7.01 31.10 27.69
CA GLY A 118 -6.48 32.34 28.27
C GLY A 118 -7.36 32.93 29.38
N ASP A 119 -8.68 32.70 29.31
CA ASP A 119 -9.66 33.19 30.27
C ASP A 119 -9.79 32.32 31.53
N LEU A 120 -9.29 31.08 31.50
CA LEU A 120 -9.42 30.09 32.59
C LEU A 120 -8.38 30.25 33.73
N GLY A 121 -7.81 31.45 33.89
CA GLY A 121 -6.63 31.71 34.71
C GLY A 121 -6.79 31.50 36.23
N GLU A 122 -6.18 30.42 36.74
CA GLU A 122 -5.02 30.41 37.65
C GLU A 122 -4.39 28.99 37.57
N SER A 123 -3.05 28.87 37.56
CA SER A 123 -2.30 27.61 37.81
C SER A 123 -2.50 26.45 36.80
N LEU A 124 -2.72 26.77 35.51
CA LEU A 124 -2.76 25.80 34.42
C LEU A 124 -1.57 26.04 33.46
N GLN A 125 -0.74 25.02 33.26
CA GLN A 125 0.33 25.02 32.26
C GLN A 125 -0.17 24.29 31.01
N VAL A 126 -0.11 24.91 29.83
CA VAL A 126 -0.44 24.24 28.57
C VAL A 126 0.85 23.72 27.95
N SER A 127 0.87 22.45 27.54
CA SER A 127 1.98 21.85 26.80
C SER A 127 1.45 21.40 25.44
N LEU A 128 2.04 21.92 24.36
CA LEU A 128 1.63 21.59 22.99
C LEU A 128 2.65 20.64 22.36
N LEU A 129 2.16 19.56 21.78
CA LEU A 129 2.95 18.53 21.11
C LEU A 129 2.41 18.28 19.71
N SER A 130 3.28 17.96 18.77
CA SER A 130 2.92 17.34 17.49
C SER A 130 3.18 15.84 17.53
N TYR A 131 2.40 15.06 16.78
CA TYR A 131 2.67 13.64 16.61
C TYR A 131 2.45 13.15 15.17
N ASP A 132 3.27 12.17 14.81
CA ASP A 132 3.20 11.38 13.58
C ASP A 132 3.70 9.93 13.88
N SER A 133 4.87 9.54 13.37
CA SER A 133 5.68 8.40 13.82
C SER A 133 6.53 8.70 15.06
N SER A 134 6.57 9.96 15.49
CA SER A 134 7.28 10.48 16.67
C SER A 134 6.39 11.48 17.41
N SER A 135 6.76 11.87 18.64
CA SER A 135 6.09 12.96 19.36
C SER A 135 7.11 14.02 19.75
N ASP A 136 6.89 15.24 19.29
CA ASP A 136 7.77 16.38 19.50
C ASP A 136 7.05 17.48 20.29
N SER A 137 7.75 18.07 21.26
CA SER A 137 7.22 19.19 22.05
C SER A 137 7.39 20.50 21.28
N LEU A 138 6.28 21.17 20.95
CA LEU A 138 6.27 22.48 20.30
C LEU A 138 6.46 23.64 21.29
N GLY A 139 6.18 23.40 22.58
CA GLY A 139 6.45 24.34 23.66
C GLY A 139 5.45 24.22 24.81
N SER A 140 5.60 25.09 25.80
CA SER A 140 4.65 25.20 26.91
C SER A 140 4.38 26.66 27.28
N ALA A 141 3.15 26.98 27.66
CA ALA A 141 2.72 28.28 28.14
C ALA A 141 2.17 28.18 29.56
N GLN A 142 2.57 29.10 30.45
CA GLN A 142 2.06 29.18 31.81
C GLN A 142 0.94 30.20 31.88
N LEU A 143 -0.28 29.77 32.25
CA LEU A 143 -1.42 30.67 32.31
C LEU A 143 -1.46 31.46 33.63
N THR A 144 -1.31 32.77 33.51
CA THR A 144 -1.43 33.82 34.54
C THR A 144 -2.63 34.74 34.30
N LYS A 145 -3.19 35.35 35.34
CA LYS A 145 -4.39 36.17 35.18
C LYS A 145 -4.10 37.47 34.40
N GLY A 146 -4.61 37.59 33.18
CA GLY A 146 -4.66 38.84 32.41
C GLY A 146 -3.44 39.16 31.51
N ASP A 147 -2.47 38.26 31.34
CA ASP A 147 -1.24 38.51 30.55
C ASP A 147 -0.78 37.30 29.70
N ASN A 148 -1.71 36.41 29.31
CA ASN A 148 -1.37 35.12 28.66
C ASN A 148 -1.24 35.17 27.14
N THR A 149 -1.69 36.25 26.52
CA THR A 149 -1.70 36.40 25.06
C THR A 149 -0.32 36.22 24.41
N PRO A 150 0.82 36.64 24.99
CA PRO A 150 2.11 36.50 24.32
C PRO A 150 2.57 35.03 24.21
N GLU A 151 2.51 34.25 25.30
CA GLU A 151 2.98 32.86 25.29
C GLU A 151 2.08 31.95 24.45
N LEU A 152 0.77 32.15 24.51
CA LEU A 152 -0.19 31.42 23.67
C LEU A 152 -0.03 31.75 22.18
N ASN A 153 0.29 33.00 21.84
CA ASN A 153 0.58 33.38 20.46
C ASN A 153 1.87 32.74 19.93
N ILE A 154 2.90 32.58 20.77
CA ILE A 154 4.14 31.87 20.38
C ILE A 154 3.83 30.40 20.03
N LEU A 155 2.97 29.74 20.81
CA LEU A 155 2.52 28.38 20.49
C LEU A 155 1.78 28.34 19.16
N LEU A 156 0.87 29.30 18.90
CA LEU A 156 0.18 29.38 17.61
C LEU A 156 1.14 29.63 16.43
N GLU A 157 2.14 30.50 16.60
CA GLU A 157 3.18 30.73 15.60
C GLU A 157 3.99 29.45 15.31
N SER A 158 4.30 28.66 16.34
CA SER A 158 5.02 27.39 16.18
C SER A 158 4.23 26.35 15.37
N VAL A 159 2.90 26.37 15.44
CA VAL A 159 2.04 25.49 14.63
C VAL A 159 1.90 26.01 13.20
N ALA A 160 1.88 27.33 13.02
CA ALA A 160 1.78 27.95 11.70
C ALA A 160 3.00 27.69 10.80
N THR A 161 4.16 27.36 11.37
CA THR A 161 5.37 27.00 10.63
C THR A 161 5.47 25.51 10.26
N LEU A 162 4.59 24.66 10.79
CA LEU A 162 4.58 23.23 10.50
C LEU A 162 3.83 22.92 9.20
N THR A 163 4.30 21.89 8.50
CA THR A 163 3.61 21.27 7.37
C THR A 163 3.26 19.81 7.70
N PRO A 164 2.02 19.35 7.42
CA PRO A 164 1.59 17.98 7.70
C PRO A 164 2.18 17.00 6.67
N GLU A 165 3.45 16.62 6.87
CA GLU A 165 4.21 15.76 5.94
C GLU A 165 4.45 14.34 6.48
N GLY A 166 4.07 14.06 7.73
CA GLY A 166 4.33 12.79 8.42
C GLY A 166 3.80 11.58 7.65
N ASP A 167 4.61 10.53 7.55
CA ASP A 167 4.27 9.33 6.74
C ASP A 167 3.33 8.34 7.44
N LEU A 168 3.14 8.49 8.76
CA LEU A 168 2.39 7.59 9.62
C LEU A 168 1.69 8.38 10.74
N THR A 169 0.56 7.87 11.18
CA THR A 169 -0.20 8.33 12.35
C THR A 169 -0.09 7.28 13.45
N ASP A 170 0.63 7.61 14.52
CA ASP A 170 0.73 6.80 15.74
C ASP A 170 0.16 7.56 16.96
N LEU A 171 -1.13 7.34 17.20
CA LEU A 171 -1.88 7.85 18.36
C LEU A 171 -1.28 7.37 19.69
N GLY A 172 -0.63 6.20 19.70
CA GLY A 172 0.04 5.66 20.89
C GLY A 172 1.24 6.51 21.30
N ILE A 173 2.05 6.91 20.33
CA ILE A 173 3.19 7.81 20.52
C ILE A 173 2.71 9.21 20.91
N GLY A 174 1.65 9.72 20.28
CA GLY A 174 1.06 11.02 20.66
C GLY A 174 0.57 11.05 22.11
N LEU A 175 -0.16 10.01 22.55
CA LEU A 175 -0.64 9.89 23.93
C LEU A 175 0.51 9.67 24.93
N ALA A 176 1.50 8.85 24.59
CA ALA A 176 2.66 8.63 25.44
C ALA A 176 3.47 9.93 25.61
N GLY A 177 3.71 10.68 24.54
CA GLY A 177 4.36 11.99 24.58
C GLY A 177 3.58 13.00 25.44
N ALA A 178 2.25 12.99 25.36
CA ALA A 178 1.40 13.81 26.21
C ALA A 178 1.55 13.46 27.71
N ILE A 179 1.61 12.16 28.06
CA ILE A 179 1.85 11.69 29.44
C ILE A 179 3.27 12.09 29.90
N ASP A 180 4.28 11.88 29.07
CA ASP A 180 5.69 12.18 29.40
C ASP A 180 5.91 13.69 29.58
N SER A 181 5.18 14.53 28.84
CA SER A 181 5.19 15.99 29.00
C SER A 181 4.79 16.44 30.41
N ALA A 182 4.08 15.60 31.16
CA ALA A 182 3.61 15.84 32.53
C ALA A 182 4.68 15.65 33.61
N THR A 183 5.88 15.20 33.28
CA THR A 183 6.88 14.79 34.28
C THR A 183 7.13 15.92 35.30
N GLY A 184 6.75 15.69 36.56
CA GLY A 184 6.91 16.64 37.67
C GLY A 184 5.72 17.58 37.97
N THR A 185 4.62 17.50 37.22
CA THR A 185 3.40 18.32 37.44
C THR A 185 2.16 17.45 37.17
N PRO A 186 1.13 17.45 38.02
CA PRO A 186 -0.06 16.61 37.78
C PRO A 186 -0.75 17.03 36.48
N LEU A 187 -1.21 16.05 35.69
CA LEU A 187 -1.92 16.31 34.45
C LEU A 187 -3.39 16.65 34.73
N ALA A 188 -3.88 17.77 34.18
CA ALA A 188 -5.28 18.17 34.23
C ALA A 188 -6.13 17.37 33.22
N GLY A 189 -5.53 16.98 32.10
CA GLY A 189 -6.16 16.23 31.02
C GLY A 189 -5.27 16.20 29.78
N VAL A 190 -5.60 15.32 28.84
CA VAL A 190 -5.00 15.25 27.50
C VAL A 190 -6.04 15.64 26.47
N VAL A 191 -5.72 16.57 25.58
CA VAL A 191 -6.49 16.84 24.36
C VAL A 191 -5.75 16.21 23.20
N LEU A 192 -6.36 15.25 22.52
CA LEU A 192 -5.81 14.59 21.33
C LEU A 192 -6.60 15.05 20.12
N MET A 193 -5.96 15.75 19.18
CA MET A 193 -6.56 16.21 17.92
C MET A 193 -5.99 15.42 16.75
N GLY A 194 -6.84 15.02 15.81
CA GLY A 194 -6.45 14.30 14.59
C GLY A 194 -7.63 13.58 13.94
N ASP A 195 -7.37 12.85 12.86
CA ASP A 195 -8.43 12.12 12.15
C ASP A 195 -8.77 10.75 12.78
N GLY A 196 -7.94 10.26 13.71
CA GLY A 196 -8.17 9.01 14.43
C GLY A 196 -7.71 7.75 13.70
N THR A 197 -7.16 7.87 12.49
CA THR A 197 -6.76 6.72 11.66
C THR A 197 -5.36 6.24 12.04
N GLN A 198 -5.25 5.24 12.92
CA GLN A 198 -3.96 4.63 13.24
C GLN A 198 -3.40 3.86 12.02
N THR A 199 -2.25 4.28 11.49
CA THR A 199 -1.59 3.61 10.36
C THR A 199 -0.26 2.92 10.75
N ALA A 200 0.25 3.20 11.95
CA ALA A 200 1.44 2.56 12.49
C ALA A 200 1.21 1.08 12.84
N ASP A 201 2.12 0.20 12.39
CA ASP A 201 2.05 -1.24 12.65
C ASP A 201 2.25 -1.54 14.15
N SER A 202 1.18 -1.99 14.81
CA SER A 202 1.19 -2.36 16.23
C SER A 202 1.74 -3.77 16.45
N ALA A 203 3.05 -3.98 16.21
CA ALA A 203 3.71 -5.29 16.41
C ALA A 203 3.59 -5.83 17.85
N ASN A 204 3.39 -4.95 18.83
CA ASN A 204 3.27 -5.27 20.26
C ASN A 204 1.85 -5.09 20.82
N GLY A 205 0.83 -5.09 19.98
CA GLY A 205 -0.56 -4.77 20.34
C GLY A 205 -0.82 -3.26 20.34
N ASP A 206 -2.10 -2.89 20.53
CA ASP A 206 -2.57 -1.52 20.40
C ASP A 206 -2.02 -0.60 21.50
N GLN A 207 -1.07 0.26 21.14
CA GLN A 207 -0.39 1.14 22.08
C GLN A 207 -1.26 2.30 22.55
N ALA A 208 -2.17 2.80 21.70
CA ALA A 208 -3.04 3.91 22.04
C ALA A 208 -4.07 3.50 23.11
N LEU A 209 -4.64 2.29 23.00
CA LEU A 209 -5.48 1.71 24.05
C LEU A 209 -4.77 1.63 25.40
N ARG A 210 -3.52 1.15 25.43
CA ARG A 210 -2.73 1.09 26.68
C ARG A 210 -2.46 2.47 27.27
N SER A 211 -2.13 3.46 26.44
CA SER A 211 -1.93 4.83 26.91
C SER A 211 -3.21 5.41 27.49
N ALA A 212 -4.39 5.12 26.90
CA ALA A 212 -5.68 5.51 27.47
C ALA A 212 -5.98 4.80 28.81
N GLU A 213 -5.65 3.52 28.95
CA GLU A 213 -5.74 2.79 30.23
C GLU A 213 -4.82 3.40 31.32
N VAL A 214 -3.63 3.86 30.93
CA VAL A 214 -2.72 4.58 31.85
C VAL A 214 -3.32 5.91 32.30
N LEU A 215 -3.99 6.65 31.40
CA LEU A 215 -4.69 7.89 31.77
C LEU A 215 -5.84 7.63 32.76
N ASP A 216 -6.63 6.57 32.55
CA ASP A 216 -7.67 6.15 33.51
C ASP A 216 -7.07 5.80 34.87
N ALA A 217 -5.98 5.03 34.91
CA ALA A 217 -5.27 4.71 36.15
C ALA A 217 -4.72 5.95 36.89
N LEU A 218 -4.38 7.02 36.15
CA LEU A 218 -3.93 8.31 36.68
C LEU A 218 -5.09 9.27 37.03
N ALA A 219 -6.34 8.86 36.82
CA ALA A 219 -7.55 9.68 36.97
C ALA A 219 -7.59 10.94 36.07
N VAL A 220 -6.96 10.84 34.89
CA VAL A 220 -6.79 11.91 33.92
C VAL A 220 -7.78 11.73 32.76
N PRO A 221 -8.61 12.72 32.43
CA PRO A 221 -9.51 12.64 31.28
C PRO A 221 -8.75 12.77 29.95
N LEU A 222 -9.15 11.96 28.97
CA LEU A 222 -8.78 12.10 27.57
C LEU A 222 -9.93 12.76 26.81
N TRP A 223 -9.65 13.90 26.19
CA TRP A 223 -10.55 14.59 25.28
C TRP A 223 -10.08 14.42 23.85
N ALA A 224 -10.84 13.68 23.06
CA ALA A 224 -10.50 13.47 21.65
C ALA A 224 -11.24 14.48 20.77
N VAL A 225 -10.55 15.09 19.82
CA VAL A 225 -11.13 16.01 18.84
C VAL A 225 -10.92 15.40 17.45
N THR A 226 -11.99 14.84 16.88
CA THR A 226 -11.92 14.24 15.55
C THR A 226 -11.91 15.34 14.49
N ILE A 227 -10.91 15.29 13.60
CA ILE A 227 -10.81 16.16 12.44
C ILE A 227 -11.11 15.37 11.17
N GLY A 228 -11.96 15.90 10.30
CA GLY A 228 -12.34 15.21 9.06
C GLY A 228 -13.72 14.53 9.13
N PRO A 229 -14.27 14.18 7.96
CA PRO A 229 -15.58 13.57 7.87
C PRO A 229 -15.60 12.14 8.45
N PRO A 230 -16.66 11.75 9.17
CA PRO A 230 -16.84 10.37 9.61
C PRO A 230 -17.04 9.44 8.40
N GLY A 231 -16.43 8.26 8.42
CA GLY A 231 -16.62 7.19 7.44
C GLY A 231 -18.01 6.52 7.48
N THR A 232 -19.10 7.30 7.39
CA THR A 232 -20.46 6.75 7.28
C THR A 232 -20.90 6.61 5.82
N ASP A 233 -21.48 5.46 5.48
CA ASP A 233 -21.90 5.04 4.12
C ASP A 233 -22.80 6.02 3.33
N ARG A 234 -23.33 7.08 3.98
CA ARG A 234 -24.33 7.98 3.38
C ARG A 234 -23.75 9.28 2.82
N VAL A 235 -22.48 9.59 3.08
CA VAL A 235 -21.86 10.88 2.68
C VAL A 235 -20.60 10.71 1.83
N ALA A 236 -19.81 9.65 2.05
CA ALA A 236 -18.59 9.42 1.28
C ALA A 236 -18.91 8.80 -0.09
N ARG A 237 -18.61 9.52 -1.18
CA ARG A 237 -18.60 8.97 -2.54
C ARG A 237 -17.16 8.76 -2.98
N ASP A 238 -16.89 7.62 -3.59
CA ASP A 238 -15.54 7.24 -4.02
C ASP A 238 -15.62 6.26 -5.21
N VAL A 239 -14.72 6.43 -6.18
CA VAL A 239 -14.47 5.48 -7.28
C VAL A 239 -12.99 5.12 -7.32
N ALA A 240 -12.66 3.89 -6.92
CA ALA A 240 -11.32 3.36 -7.07
C ALA A 240 -11.22 2.41 -8.26
N ILE A 241 -10.22 2.61 -9.11
CA ILE A 241 -9.78 1.60 -10.09
C ILE A 241 -8.79 0.68 -9.38
N GLU A 242 -9.07 -0.61 -9.39
CA GLU A 242 -8.27 -1.64 -8.71
C GLU A 242 -7.91 -2.77 -9.68
N ASN A 243 -6.90 -3.57 -9.33
CA ASN A 243 -6.51 -4.79 -10.05
C ASN A 243 -6.16 -4.59 -11.53
N VAL A 244 -5.66 -3.43 -11.93
CA VAL A 244 -5.05 -3.26 -13.26
C VAL A 244 -3.71 -4.00 -13.27
N PRO A 245 -3.39 -4.83 -14.28
CA PRO A 245 -2.11 -5.52 -14.36
C PRO A 245 -0.92 -4.55 -14.35
N ASP A 246 0.12 -4.84 -13.56
CA ASP A 246 1.33 -3.99 -13.51
C ASP A 246 2.05 -3.92 -14.86
N SER A 247 2.07 -5.03 -15.61
CA SER A 247 2.63 -5.08 -16.95
C SER A 247 1.90 -6.02 -17.89
N LEU A 248 1.98 -5.70 -19.19
CA LEU A 248 1.46 -6.52 -20.28
C LEU A 248 2.54 -6.66 -21.37
N GLN A 249 2.83 -7.89 -21.77
CA GLN A 249 3.64 -8.18 -22.96
C GLN A 249 2.70 -8.57 -24.09
N LEU A 250 2.58 -7.70 -25.07
CA LEU A 250 1.70 -7.87 -26.22
C LEU A 250 2.51 -7.99 -27.51
N PHE A 251 1.86 -8.50 -28.54
CA PHE A 251 2.43 -8.59 -29.86
C PHE A 251 1.52 -7.87 -30.84
N THR A 252 2.11 -7.05 -31.70
CA THR A 252 1.36 -6.22 -32.66
C THR A 252 0.38 -7.08 -33.47
N GLY A 253 -0.86 -6.59 -33.62
CA GLY A 253 -1.92 -7.28 -34.36
C GLY A 253 -2.62 -8.43 -33.64
N ASN A 254 -2.16 -8.85 -32.44
CA ASN A 254 -2.88 -9.80 -31.60
C ASN A 254 -3.97 -9.09 -30.77
N GLN A 255 -5.02 -9.84 -30.44
CA GLN A 255 -6.05 -9.41 -29.49
C GLN A 255 -5.72 -9.86 -28.07
N PHE A 256 -6.09 -9.04 -27.08
CA PHE A 256 -5.93 -9.33 -25.66
C PHE A 256 -7.13 -8.83 -24.85
N GLU A 257 -7.30 -9.35 -23.64
CA GLU A 257 -8.37 -8.97 -22.72
C GLU A 257 -7.76 -8.24 -21.51
N LEU A 258 -8.09 -6.97 -21.34
CA LEU A 258 -7.74 -6.19 -20.15
C LEU A 258 -8.79 -6.45 -19.07
N SER A 259 -8.36 -6.97 -17.93
CA SER A 259 -9.22 -7.21 -16.76
C SER A 259 -8.84 -6.25 -15.64
N PHE A 260 -9.82 -5.60 -15.01
CA PHE A 260 -9.64 -4.72 -13.85
C PHE A 260 -10.92 -4.68 -13.02
N ALA A 261 -10.88 -4.05 -11.85
CA ALA A 261 -12.03 -3.86 -10.97
C ALA A 261 -12.33 -2.37 -10.77
N VAL A 262 -13.62 -2.05 -10.66
CA VAL A 262 -14.11 -0.73 -10.27
C VAL A 262 -14.78 -0.87 -8.91
N LYS A 263 -14.16 -0.34 -7.86
CA LYS A 263 -14.72 -0.30 -6.51
C LYS A 263 -15.40 1.04 -6.32
N THR A 264 -16.64 1.00 -5.84
CA THR A 264 -17.48 2.18 -5.71
C THR A 264 -18.10 2.24 -4.32
N THR A 265 -18.21 3.45 -3.78
CA THR A 265 -18.90 3.75 -2.52
C THR A 265 -19.82 4.95 -2.73
N GLY A 266 -21.05 4.91 -2.22
CA GLY A 266 -22.02 6.01 -2.27
C GLY A 266 -22.58 6.34 -3.67
N LEU A 267 -22.34 5.50 -4.69
CA LEU A 267 -22.60 5.79 -6.11
C LEU A 267 -23.64 4.86 -6.77
N ALA A 268 -24.50 4.22 -5.97
CA ALA A 268 -25.55 3.33 -6.48
C ALA A 268 -26.39 4.00 -7.59
N ASN A 269 -26.54 3.29 -8.71
CA ASN A 269 -27.27 3.68 -9.92
C ASN A 269 -26.70 4.91 -10.67
N VAL A 270 -25.44 5.29 -10.41
CA VAL A 270 -24.73 6.32 -11.18
C VAL A 270 -23.95 5.66 -12.32
N SER A 271 -24.10 6.15 -13.55
CA SER A 271 -23.32 5.65 -14.69
C SER A 271 -21.92 6.26 -14.69
N LEU A 272 -20.92 5.41 -14.46
CA LEU A 272 -19.50 5.78 -14.40
C LEU A 272 -18.83 5.54 -15.76
N PRO A 273 -18.30 6.60 -16.42
CA PRO A 273 -17.57 6.47 -17.67
C PRO A 273 -16.12 6.06 -17.40
N ILE A 274 -15.78 4.80 -17.65
CA ILE A 274 -14.40 4.32 -17.62
C ILE A 274 -13.77 4.52 -18.99
N SER A 275 -12.64 5.20 -19.02
CA SER A 275 -11.82 5.42 -20.22
C SER A 275 -10.54 4.59 -20.16
N ILE A 276 -10.15 4.02 -21.29
CA ILE A 276 -8.90 3.27 -21.44
C ILE A 276 -8.08 3.96 -22.53
N SER A 277 -6.92 4.50 -22.17
CA SER A 277 -6.07 5.31 -23.05
C SER A 277 -4.66 4.74 -23.16
N TRP A 278 -4.13 4.70 -24.38
CA TRP A 278 -2.71 4.50 -24.65
C TRP A 278 -1.96 5.80 -24.47
N ILE A 279 -0.81 5.78 -23.80
CA ILE A 279 0.13 6.88 -23.68
C ILE A 279 1.47 6.35 -24.19
N ASP A 280 2.00 6.92 -25.27
CA ASP A 280 3.33 6.55 -25.78
C ASP A 280 4.46 7.21 -24.96
N LEU A 281 5.71 6.90 -25.30
CA LEU A 281 6.90 7.49 -24.66
C LEU A 281 6.97 9.01 -24.81
N ASP A 282 6.39 9.56 -25.88
CA ASP A 282 6.33 11.01 -26.13
C ASP A 282 5.20 11.68 -25.32
N GLY A 283 4.48 10.92 -24.48
CA GLY A 283 3.37 11.40 -23.65
C GLY A 283 2.07 11.64 -24.42
N LYS A 284 1.99 11.23 -25.69
CA LYS A 284 0.79 11.41 -26.51
C LYS A 284 -0.28 10.41 -26.10
N ARG A 285 -1.39 10.94 -25.59
CA ARG A 285 -2.56 10.16 -25.19
C ARG A 285 -3.48 9.87 -26.38
N THR A 286 -3.89 8.61 -26.53
CA THR A 286 -4.87 8.14 -27.51
C THR A 286 -5.91 7.26 -26.82
N GLU A 287 -7.18 7.66 -26.85
CA GLU A 287 -8.26 6.84 -26.28
C GLU A 287 -8.47 5.57 -27.12
N ALA A 288 -8.44 4.41 -26.47
CA ALA A 288 -8.58 3.11 -27.11
C ALA A 288 -10.03 2.58 -27.01
N ARG A 289 -10.62 2.68 -25.82
CA ARG A 289 -11.97 2.19 -25.49
C ARG A 289 -12.58 3.01 -24.37
N SER A 290 -13.92 3.02 -24.32
CA SER A 290 -14.70 3.49 -23.19
C SER A 290 -15.75 2.45 -22.80
N ARG A 291 -16.03 2.33 -21.50
CA ARG A 291 -17.07 1.48 -20.91
C ARG A 291 -17.90 2.29 -19.91
N GLN A 292 -19.19 2.04 -19.89
CA GLN A 292 -20.09 2.56 -18.86
C GLN A 292 -20.34 1.46 -17.84
N VAL A 293 -20.13 1.79 -16.57
CA VAL A 293 -20.31 0.87 -15.44
C VAL A 293 -21.28 1.52 -14.47
N ALA A 294 -22.32 0.80 -14.04
CA ALA A 294 -23.32 1.33 -13.12
C ALA A 294 -23.46 0.38 -11.92
N PRO A 295 -22.96 0.74 -10.72
CA PRO A 295 -23.16 -0.07 -9.52
C PRO A 295 -24.63 -0.06 -9.10
N VAL A 296 -25.08 -1.14 -8.49
CA VAL A 296 -26.45 -1.34 -8.01
C VAL A 296 -26.57 -1.15 -6.49
N SER A 297 -25.49 -1.35 -5.74
CA SER A 297 -25.45 -1.19 -4.27
C SER A 297 -24.66 0.06 -3.83
N ALA A 298 -24.84 0.46 -2.56
CA ALA A 298 -24.14 1.59 -1.98
C ALA A 298 -22.62 1.38 -1.90
N ALA A 299 -22.18 0.14 -1.73
CA ALA A 299 -20.79 -0.27 -1.92
C ALA A 299 -20.77 -1.49 -2.85
N GLU A 300 -19.95 -1.46 -3.90
CA GLU A 300 -19.83 -2.55 -4.87
C GLU A 300 -18.46 -2.58 -5.53
N THR A 301 -17.93 -3.78 -5.77
CA THR A 301 -16.74 -4.00 -6.60
C THR A 301 -17.14 -4.74 -7.87
N LEU A 302 -17.00 -4.07 -9.02
CA LEU A 302 -17.41 -4.57 -10.33
C LEU A 302 -16.19 -5.03 -11.11
N ALA A 303 -16.14 -6.31 -11.48
CA ALA A 303 -15.11 -6.82 -12.39
C ALA A 303 -15.45 -6.43 -13.84
N VAL A 304 -14.49 -5.80 -14.53
CA VAL A 304 -14.65 -5.31 -15.90
C VAL A 304 -13.57 -5.94 -16.78
N ASN A 305 -14.01 -6.58 -17.86
CA ASN A 305 -13.13 -7.12 -18.88
C ASN A 305 -13.37 -6.43 -20.22
N VAL A 306 -12.29 -6.03 -20.89
CA VAL A 306 -12.34 -5.31 -22.16
C VAL A 306 -11.41 -5.96 -23.18
N ALA A 307 -11.98 -6.49 -24.26
CA ALA A 307 -11.22 -6.95 -25.41
C ALA A 307 -10.64 -5.76 -26.21
N MET A 308 -9.34 -5.83 -26.50
CA MET A 308 -8.56 -4.77 -27.14
C MET A 308 -7.58 -5.36 -28.16
N ASP A 309 -7.19 -4.54 -29.14
CA ASP A 309 -6.15 -4.88 -30.11
C ASP A 309 -4.81 -4.25 -29.68
N ALA A 310 -3.72 -5.00 -29.80
CA ALA A 310 -2.39 -4.48 -29.51
C ALA A 310 -1.99 -3.39 -30.54
N PRO A 311 -1.42 -2.25 -30.10
CA PRO A 311 -0.99 -1.19 -31.01
C PRO A 311 0.26 -1.60 -31.80
N LYS A 312 0.87 -0.65 -32.52
CA LYS A 312 2.14 -0.89 -33.22
C LYS A 312 3.25 -1.21 -32.23
N PRO A 313 4.33 -1.91 -32.64
CA PRO A 313 5.47 -2.20 -31.75
C PRO A 313 6.01 -0.94 -31.07
N GLY A 314 6.30 -1.04 -29.78
CA GLY A 314 6.73 0.07 -28.93
C GLY A 314 6.43 -0.14 -27.45
N LEU A 315 6.90 0.79 -26.62
CA LEU A 315 6.59 0.87 -25.20
C LEU A 315 5.45 1.86 -24.98
N TYR A 316 4.45 1.46 -24.20
CA TYR A 316 3.29 2.27 -23.89
C TYR A 316 2.93 2.16 -22.41
N ARG A 317 2.20 3.16 -21.93
CA ARG A 317 1.45 3.12 -20.68
C ARG A 317 -0.03 3.02 -21.03
N LEU A 318 -0.72 2.05 -20.46
CA LEU A 318 -2.15 1.85 -20.65
C LEU A 318 -2.86 2.35 -19.40
N GLU A 319 -3.49 3.51 -19.48
CA GLU A 319 -4.21 4.13 -18.38
C GLU A 319 -5.68 3.72 -18.40
N VAL A 320 -6.17 3.20 -17.28
CA VAL A 320 -7.59 3.01 -16.99
C VAL A 320 -7.99 4.10 -16.01
N ALA A 321 -8.93 4.96 -16.40
CA ALA A 321 -9.32 6.12 -15.60
C ALA A 321 -10.83 6.35 -15.62
N CYS A 322 -11.36 6.74 -14.46
CA CYS A 322 -12.69 7.30 -14.30
C CYS A 322 -12.57 8.81 -13.99
N PRO A 323 -13.25 9.70 -14.73
CA PRO A 323 -13.33 11.11 -14.36
C PRO A 323 -13.89 11.31 -12.94
N LYS A 324 -13.55 12.42 -12.28
CA LYS A 324 -14.08 12.78 -10.95
C LYS A 324 -15.61 12.80 -10.95
N GLN A 325 -16.21 12.14 -9.96
CA GLN A 325 -17.66 12.10 -9.74
C GLN A 325 -18.12 13.22 -8.79
N SER A 326 -19.39 13.61 -8.91
CA SER A 326 -19.96 14.63 -8.05
C SER A 326 -20.07 14.13 -6.61
N GLY A 327 -19.47 14.88 -5.68
CA GLY A 327 -19.39 14.53 -4.26
C GLY A 327 -18.27 13.55 -3.91
N GLU A 328 -17.37 13.26 -4.85
CA GLU A 328 -16.19 12.44 -4.63
C GLU A 328 -15.03 13.23 -3.99
N TRP A 329 -14.42 12.63 -2.97
CA TRP A 329 -13.40 13.25 -2.13
C TRP A 329 -12.00 12.85 -2.57
N VAL A 330 -11.78 11.55 -2.82
CA VAL A 330 -10.50 11.03 -3.31
C VAL A 330 -10.58 10.89 -4.82
N THR A 331 -9.60 11.45 -5.52
CA THR A 331 -9.48 11.30 -6.98
C THR A 331 -8.19 10.62 -7.41
N ALA A 332 -7.26 10.40 -6.46
CA ALA A 332 -5.96 9.81 -6.73
C ALA A 332 -6.05 8.31 -7.09
N ASN A 333 -7.09 7.63 -6.60
CA ASN A 333 -7.43 6.23 -6.87
C ASN A 333 -8.31 6.05 -8.12
N ASN A 334 -8.75 7.13 -8.77
CA ASN A 334 -9.62 7.07 -9.95
C ASN A 334 -8.90 6.62 -11.22
N SER A 335 -7.57 6.50 -11.21
CA SER A 335 -6.81 6.00 -12.33
C SER A 335 -5.72 5.01 -11.92
N GLN A 336 -5.45 4.06 -12.79
CA GLN A 336 -4.32 3.14 -12.68
C GLN A 336 -3.70 2.89 -14.07
N ILE A 337 -2.40 2.62 -14.07
CA ILE A 337 -1.61 2.45 -15.29
C ILE A 337 -0.97 1.06 -15.34
N ALA A 338 -1.09 0.39 -16.49
CA ALA A 338 -0.30 -0.79 -16.83
C ALA A 338 0.87 -0.42 -17.74
N PHE A 339 2.04 -1.01 -17.53
CA PHE A 339 3.18 -0.87 -18.45
C PHE A 339 3.11 -1.91 -19.56
N VAL A 340 3.04 -1.45 -20.81
CA VAL A 340 2.80 -2.32 -21.95
C VAL A 340 3.98 -2.32 -22.90
N GLU A 341 4.58 -3.49 -23.09
CA GLU A 341 5.61 -3.73 -24.10
C GLU A 341 4.96 -4.44 -25.28
N VAL A 342 4.94 -3.78 -26.44
CA VAL A 342 4.41 -4.35 -27.68
C VAL A 342 5.55 -4.71 -28.60
N ARG A 343 5.72 -6.00 -28.85
CA ARG A 343 6.75 -6.52 -29.75
C ARG A 343 6.20 -6.72 -31.15
N ASP A 344 7.08 -6.63 -32.14
CA ASP A 344 6.77 -7.12 -33.47
C ASP A 344 6.77 -8.66 -33.48
N GLY A 345 6.08 -9.26 -34.44
CA GLY A 345 6.14 -10.70 -34.64
C GLY A 345 5.19 -11.53 -33.77
N GLY A 346 3.97 -11.04 -33.53
CA GLY A 346 2.84 -11.91 -33.18
C GLY A 346 2.53 -12.88 -34.33
N GLY A 347 2.12 -14.11 -34.03
CA GLY A 347 1.74 -15.12 -35.01
C GLY A 347 0.28 -15.50 -34.84
N ARG A 348 -0.55 -15.21 -35.85
CA ARG A 348 -1.94 -15.66 -35.88
C ARG A 348 -2.03 -17.02 -36.57
N VAL A 349 -2.54 -17.99 -35.84
CA VAL A 349 -2.62 -19.39 -36.26
C VAL A 349 -4.09 -19.78 -36.37
N LEU A 350 -4.51 -20.28 -37.53
CA LEU A 350 -5.83 -20.87 -37.71
C LEU A 350 -5.73 -22.39 -37.73
N LEU A 351 -6.30 -23.04 -36.70
CA LEU A 351 -6.47 -24.48 -36.65
C LEU A 351 -7.81 -24.88 -37.27
N ILE A 352 -7.77 -25.55 -38.41
CA ILE A 352 -8.93 -26.10 -39.10
C ILE A 352 -8.95 -27.62 -38.84
N GLY A 353 -9.94 -28.06 -38.06
CA GLY A 353 -9.99 -29.39 -37.48
C GLY A 353 -11.28 -30.17 -37.77
N GLY A 354 -11.13 -31.49 -37.92
CA GLY A 354 -12.23 -32.44 -38.04
C GLY A 354 -12.85 -32.80 -36.68
N PRO A 355 -14.03 -33.40 -36.62
CA PRO A 355 -14.70 -33.63 -35.34
C PRO A 355 -14.01 -34.75 -34.51
N GLY A 356 -13.65 -34.41 -33.27
CA GLY A 356 -13.50 -35.39 -32.17
C GLY A 356 -12.10 -35.97 -31.94
N ARG A 357 -11.03 -35.19 -32.09
CA ARG A 357 -9.66 -35.63 -31.78
C ARG A 357 -9.10 -34.96 -30.52
N PRO A 358 -8.47 -35.73 -29.60
CA PRO A 358 -7.78 -35.14 -28.46
C PRO A 358 -6.72 -34.13 -28.87
N GLU A 359 -5.97 -34.43 -29.94
CA GLU A 359 -4.79 -33.67 -30.36
C GLU A 359 -5.03 -32.17 -30.49
N GLU A 360 -6.13 -31.75 -31.11
CA GLU A 360 -6.46 -30.33 -31.29
C GLU A 360 -6.56 -29.58 -29.96
N SER A 361 -7.15 -30.20 -28.94
CA SER A 361 -7.27 -29.60 -27.61
C SER A 361 -5.91 -29.48 -26.92
N TYR A 362 -5.03 -30.47 -27.10
CA TYR A 362 -3.69 -30.45 -26.51
C TYR A 362 -2.74 -29.53 -27.27
N LEU A 363 -2.87 -29.41 -28.60
CA LEU A 363 -2.14 -28.44 -29.41
C LEU A 363 -2.47 -27.03 -28.95
N ARG A 364 -3.77 -26.69 -28.88
CA ARG A 364 -4.23 -25.38 -28.37
C ARG A 364 -3.71 -25.11 -26.96
N ARG A 365 -3.75 -26.11 -26.07
CA ARG A 365 -3.21 -25.97 -24.71
C ARG A 365 -1.69 -25.80 -24.69
N SER A 366 -0.98 -26.49 -25.58
CA SER A 366 0.48 -26.45 -25.65
C SER A 366 1.01 -25.12 -26.16
N LEU A 367 0.25 -24.48 -27.04
CA LEU A 367 0.60 -23.19 -27.65
C LEU A 367 -0.04 -22.00 -26.91
N GLY A 368 -1.15 -22.18 -26.20
CA GLY A 368 -1.83 -21.10 -25.47
C GLY A 368 -1.05 -20.49 -24.31
N GLY A 369 0.08 -21.10 -23.92
CA GLY A 369 1.02 -20.50 -22.97
C GLY A 369 2.01 -19.52 -23.60
N PHE A 370 1.95 -19.30 -24.91
CA PHE A 370 2.86 -18.43 -25.66
C PHE A 370 2.14 -17.16 -26.12
N PRO A 371 2.39 -16.00 -25.48
CA PRO A 371 1.69 -14.75 -25.79
C PRO A 371 1.99 -14.22 -27.21
N ASP A 372 3.09 -14.68 -27.81
CA ASP A 372 3.46 -14.43 -29.21
C ASP A 372 2.54 -15.12 -30.21
N LEU A 373 1.70 -16.07 -29.81
CA LEU A 373 0.84 -16.84 -30.71
C LEU A 373 -0.64 -16.71 -30.36
N GLN A 374 -1.43 -16.15 -31.28
CA GLN A 374 -2.89 -16.16 -31.21
C GLN A 374 -3.43 -17.36 -31.99
N ILE A 375 -4.26 -18.19 -31.37
CA ILE A 375 -4.77 -19.41 -32.00
C ILE A 375 -6.28 -19.38 -32.08
N ASP A 376 -6.78 -19.29 -33.30
CA ASP A 376 -8.18 -19.46 -33.59
C ASP A 376 -8.44 -20.89 -34.07
N SER A 377 -9.61 -21.43 -33.77
CA SER A 377 -9.99 -22.78 -34.20
C SER A 377 -11.30 -22.77 -34.97
N PHE A 378 -11.29 -23.36 -36.14
CA PHE A 378 -12.47 -23.65 -36.94
C PHE A 378 -12.72 -25.16 -36.98
N ALA A 379 -13.76 -25.60 -36.29
CA ALA A 379 -14.14 -27.01 -36.25
C ALA A 379 -15.20 -27.33 -37.30
N VAL A 380 -14.91 -28.25 -38.22
CA VAL A 380 -15.87 -28.78 -39.18
C VAL A 380 -16.79 -29.77 -38.45
N ARG A 381 -18.03 -29.35 -38.18
CA ARG A 381 -18.96 -30.12 -37.34
C ARG A 381 -19.76 -31.14 -38.16
N ARG A 382 -20.20 -32.20 -37.48
CA ARG A 382 -21.11 -33.20 -38.07
C ARG A 382 -22.41 -32.53 -38.51
N GLY A 383 -22.89 -32.89 -39.70
CA GLY A 383 -24.17 -32.40 -40.23
C GLY A 383 -24.11 -31.06 -40.94
N GLN A 384 -22.93 -30.44 -41.05
CA GLN A 384 -22.73 -29.27 -41.92
C GLN A 384 -22.73 -29.70 -43.38
N THR A 385 -23.35 -28.87 -44.23
CA THR A 385 -23.26 -29.02 -45.69
C THR A 385 -21.84 -28.70 -46.12
N TRP A 386 -21.25 -29.58 -46.92
CA TRP A 386 -19.94 -29.37 -47.51
C TRP A 386 -20.07 -28.76 -48.92
N PRO A 387 -19.20 -27.82 -49.32
CA PRO A 387 -18.05 -27.30 -48.54
C PRO A 387 -18.47 -26.26 -47.48
N VAL A 388 -17.73 -26.21 -46.36
CA VAL A 388 -17.88 -25.16 -45.32
C VAL A 388 -17.21 -23.86 -45.74
N SER A 389 -17.73 -22.69 -45.38
CA SER A 389 -17.13 -21.41 -45.76
C SER A 389 -16.02 -20.96 -44.79
N LEU A 390 -14.85 -20.68 -45.34
CA LEU A 390 -13.64 -20.12 -44.72
C LEU A 390 -13.21 -18.81 -45.40
N GLU A 391 -14.05 -18.21 -46.24
CA GLU A 391 -13.68 -17.06 -47.08
C GLU A 391 -13.11 -15.89 -46.26
N ALA A 392 -13.76 -15.54 -45.15
CA ALA A 392 -13.28 -14.50 -44.24
C ALA A 392 -11.93 -14.87 -43.58
N ALA A 393 -11.75 -16.14 -43.25
CA ALA A 393 -10.55 -16.63 -42.59
C ALA A 393 -9.35 -16.76 -43.54
N LEU A 394 -9.59 -16.91 -44.85
CA LEU A 394 -8.56 -17.05 -45.89
C LEU A 394 -8.22 -15.73 -46.60
N GLN A 395 -8.66 -14.59 -46.05
CA GLN A 395 -8.26 -13.27 -46.53
C GLN A 395 -6.75 -13.05 -46.34
N ALA A 396 -6.15 -12.28 -47.26
CA ALA A 396 -4.71 -12.01 -47.24
C ALA A 396 -4.32 -11.31 -45.94
N GLY A 397 -3.27 -11.81 -45.28
CA GLY A 397 -2.78 -11.26 -44.02
C GLY A 397 -3.71 -11.46 -42.82
N GLN A 398 -4.69 -12.37 -42.86
CA GLN A 398 -5.53 -12.68 -41.71
C GLN A 398 -4.86 -13.66 -40.72
N TYR A 399 -4.18 -14.68 -41.25
CA TYR A 399 -3.39 -15.64 -40.46
C TYR A 399 -2.03 -15.85 -41.09
N ASP A 400 -1.02 -16.02 -40.22
CA ASP A 400 0.36 -16.30 -40.60
C ASP A 400 0.59 -17.80 -40.82
N VAL A 401 -0.14 -18.65 -40.09
CA VAL A 401 -0.04 -20.11 -40.20
C VAL A 401 -1.43 -20.75 -40.22
N TYR A 402 -1.62 -21.69 -41.14
CA TYR A 402 -2.80 -22.55 -41.20
C TYR A 402 -2.43 -23.97 -40.78
N ILE A 403 -3.20 -24.57 -39.88
CA ILE A 403 -3.07 -25.96 -39.48
C ILE A 403 -4.30 -26.73 -39.96
N LEU A 404 -4.10 -27.84 -40.66
CA LEU A 404 -5.16 -28.67 -41.20
C LEU A 404 -5.04 -30.10 -40.68
N GLY A 405 -6.04 -30.57 -39.93
CA GLY A 405 -6.04 -31.90 -39.30
C GLY A 405 -7.33 -32.69 -39.50
N ASP A 406 -7.20 -33.96 -39.88
CA ASP A 406 -8.28 -34.97 -40.04
C ASP A 406 -9.56 -34.48 -40.74
N ILE A 407 -9.41 -33.66 -41.80
CA ILE A 407 -10.50 -33.14 -42.63
C ILE A 407 -10.36 -33.65 -44.06
N ASP A 408 -11.46 -34.09 -44.66
CA ASP A 408 -11.54 -34.45 -46.07
C ASP A 408 -11.48 -33.21 -46.98
N SER A 409 -10.78 -33.30 -48.11
CA SER A 409 -10.66 -32.19 -49.08
C SER A 409 -12.02 -31.70 -49.61
N GLU A 410 -13.03 -32.57 -49.70
CA GLU A 410 -14.38 -32.20 -50.11
C GLU A 410 -15.08 -31.27 -49.10
N ALA A 411 -14.66 -31.31 -47.82
CA ALA A 411 -15.21 -30.42 -46.79
C ALA A 411 -14.83 -28.96 -47.02
N LEU A 412 -13.65 -28.70 -47.59
CA LEU A 412 -13.18 -27.36 -47.91
C LEU A 412 -13.53 -26.98 -49.36
N GLY A 413 -13.60 -27.97 -50.25
CA GLY A 413 -13.91 -27.75 -51.67
C GLY A 413 -12.76 -27.07 -52.44
N THR A 414 -12.78 -27.24 -53.76
CA THR A 414 -11.65 -26.87 -54.63
C THR A 414 -11.33 -25.37 -54.59
N GLN A 415 -12.33 -24.49 -54.54
CA GLN A 415 -12.12 -23.05 -54.58
C GLN A 415 -11.35 -22.55 -53.34
N GLN A 416 -11.70 -23.03 -52.15
CA GLN A 416 -11.05 -22.60 -50.91
C GLN A 416 -9.69 -23.25 -50.73
N LEU A 417 -9.52 -24.49 -51.21
CA LEU A 417 -8.20 -25.13 -51.28
C LEU A 417 -7.25 -24.38 -52.23
N GLN A 418 -7.76 -23.82 -53.32
CA GLN A 418 -6.99 -22.93 -54.18
C GLN A 418 -6.61 -21.64 -53.45
N LEU A 419 -7.58 -21.00 -52.78
CA LEU A 419 -7.33 -19.78 -52.01
C LEU A 419 -6.26 -20.01 -50.92
N LEU A 420 -6.34 -21.13 -50.21
CA LEU A 420 -5.33 -21.52 -49.23
C LEU A 420 -3.97 -21.75 -49.88
N ALA A 421 -3.90 -22.41 -51.04
CA ALA A 421 -2.66 -22.57 -51.80
C ALA A 421 -2.04 -21.22 -52.17
N ASP A 422 -2.86 -20.25 -52.59
CA ASP A 422 -2.42 -18.90 -52.94
C ASP A 422 -1.86 -18.15 -51.73
N ARG A 423 -2.54 -18.20 -50.57
CA ARG A 423 -2.06 -17.61 -49.30
C ARG A 423 -0.70 -18.17 -48.88
N ILE A 424 -0.49 -19.47 -49.05
CA ILE A 424 0.79 -20.12 -48.77
C ILE A 424 1.85 -19.64 -49.77
N GLY A 425 1.50 -19.55 -51.05
CA GLY A 425 2.37 -18.99 -52.09
C GLY A 425 2.85 -17.57 -51.78
N GLU A 426 1.99 -16.75 -51.16
CA GLU A 426 2.25 -15.37 -50.75
C GLU A 426 3.16 -15.25 -49.51
N GLY A 427 3.24 -16.29 -48.66
CA GLY A 427 4.13 -16.32 -47.50
C GLY A 427 3.56 -16.99 -46.24
N ALA A 428 2.27 -17.35 -46.21
CA ALA A 428 1.70 -18.02 -45.05
C ALA A 428 2.27 -19.44 -44.89
N GLY A 429 2.40 -19.89 -43.63
CA GLY A 429 2.78 -21.25 -43.30
C GLY A 429 1.60 -22.23 -43.42
N LEU A 430 1.87 -23.47 -43.83
CA LEU A 430 0.89 -24.57 -43.76
C LEU A 430 1.46 -25.76 -43.00
N ILE A 431 0.70 -26.25 -42.04
CA ILE A 431 1.00 -27.48 -41.32
C ILE A 431 -0.18 -28.43 -41.50
N THR A 432 0.10 -29.64 -41.98
CA THR A 432 -0.89 -30.71 -42.12
C THR A 432 -0.61 -31.79 -41.10
N MET A 433 -1.66 -32.26 -40.42
CA MET A 433 -1.57 -33.32 -39.43
C MET A 433 -2.19 -34.61 -39.94
N ALA A 434 -1.74 -35.71 -39.34
CA ALA A 434 -2.30 -37.03 -39.57
C ALA A 434 -3.79 -37.11 -39.30
N GLY A 435 -4.39 -38.14 -39.85
CA GLY A 435 -5.82 -38.35 -39.77
C GLY A 435 -6.26 -39.50 -40.66
N PHE A 436 -7.45 -40.02 -40.37
CA PHE A 436 -8.09 -41.00 -41.23
C PHE A 436 -8.65 -40.33 -42.48
N GLN A 437 -8.84 -39.01 -42.48
CA GLN A 437 -9.38 -38.22 -43.59
C GLN A 437 -8.37 -37.26 -44.21
N THR A 438 -7.07 -37.38 -43.92
CA THR A 438 -6.02 -36.50 -44.48
C THR A 438 -5.24 -37.17 -45.63
N TYR A 439 -4.51 -36.36 -46.41
CA TYR A 439 -3.60 -36.80 -47.48
C TYR A 439 -4.31 -37.54 -48.63
N GLY A 440 -3.69 -38.59 -49.18
CA GLY A 440 -4.25 -39.35 -50.31
C GLY A 440 -5.62 -39.97 -50.00
N VAL A 441 -5.85 -40.43 -48.76
CA VAL A 441 -7.13 -41.02 -48.35
C VAL A 441 -8.26 -39.99 -48.31
N GLY A 442 -7.94 -38.75 -47.95
CA GLY A 442 -8.87 -37.61 -47.90
C GLY A 442 -9.01 -36.79 -49.17
N GLY A 443 -8.53 -37.29 -50.31
CA GLY A 443 -8.71 -36.64 -51.61
C GLY A 443 -7.72 -35.52 -51.95
N TYR A 444 -6.76 -35.19 -51.06
CA TYR A 444 -5.81 -34.10 -51.31
C TYR A 444 -4.89 -34.34 -52.52
N GLY A 445 -4.70 -35.59 -52.93
CA GLY A 445 -3.91 -35.94 -54.12
C GLY A 445 -4.46 -35.39 -55.45
N ASN A 446 -5.76 -35.09 -55.50
CA ASN A 446 -6.44 -34.49 -56.66
C ASN A 446 -6.84 -33.02 -56.43
N SER A 447 -6.36 -32.41 -55.35
CA SER A 447 -6.73 -31.05 -54.95
C SER A 447 -5.64 -30.03 -55.33
N PRO A 448 -5.91 -28.72 -55.30
CA PRO A 448 -4.88 -27.68 -55.44
C PRO A 448 -3.71 -27.84 -54.45
N LEU A 449 -3.97 -28.33 -53.23
CA LEU A 449 -2.92 -28.60 -52.24
C LEU A 449 -2.02 -29.77 -52.62
N ALA A 450 -2.38 -30.58 -53.63
CA ALA A 450 -1.51 -31.63 -54.14
C ALA A 450 -0.16 -31.09 -54.59
N GLN A 451 -0.06 -29.85 -55.06
CA GLN A 451 1.20 -29.21 -55.47
C GLN A 451 1.94 -28.59 -54.28
N VAL A 452 1.22 -28.15 -53.25
CA VAL A 452 1.72 -27.46 -52.07
C VAL A 452 2.41 -28.42 -51.09
N LEU A 453 1.78 -29.56 -50.78
CA LEU A 453 2.26 -30.47 -49.74
C LEU A 453 3.61 -31.11 -50.10
N PRO A 454 4.57 -31.25 -49.16
CA PRO A 454 5.90 -31.79 -49.44
C PRO A 454 5.96 -33.32 -49.56
N VAL A 455 4.83 -34.02 -49.43
CA VAL A 455 4.72 -35.49 -49.49
C VAL A 455 4.06 -35.97 -50.78
N GLN A 456 4.46 -37.15 -51.23
CA GLN A 456 3.83 -37.84 -52.34
C GLN A 456 2.50 -38.47 -51.90
N MET A 457 1.47 -38.31 -52.72
CA MET A 457 0.14 -38.86 -52.49
C MET A 457 -0.32 -39.61 -53.73
N ASP A 458 -1.06 -40.69 -53.52
CA ASP A 458 -1.64 -41.50 -54.58
C ASP A 458 -3.16 -41.24 -54.62
N PRO A 459 -3.67 -40.60 -55.68
CA PRO A 459 -5.10 -40.40 -55.88
C PRO A 459 -5.95 -41.66 -55.81
N ALA A 460 -5.41 -42.83 -56.15
CA ALA A 460 -6.12 -44.09 -56.10
C ALA A 460 -6.45 -44.54 -54.67
N ARG A 461 -5.80 -43.93 -53.65
CA ARG A 461 -6.08 -44.19 -52.23
C ARG A 461 -7.28 -43.40 -51.69
N HIS A 462 -7.82 -42.45 -52.46
CA HIS A 462 -8.97 -41.65 -52.05
C HIS A 462 -10.16 -42.56 -51.72
N ARG A 463 -10.77 -42.34 -50.56
CA ARG A 463 -11.99 -43.04 -50.13
C ARG A 463 -13.15 -42.06 -50.17
N LYS A 464 -14.36 -42.59 -50.38
CA LYS A 464 -15.58 -41.79 -50.39
C LYS A 464 -15.60 -40.86 -49.17
N ALA A 465 -15.79 -39.56 -49.42
CA ALA A 465 -15.90 -38.56 -48.37
C ALA A 465 -17.03 -38.92 -47.40
N THR A 466 -16.75 -38.80 -46.10
CA THR A 466 -17.73 -39.08 -45.05
C THR A 466 -17.92 -37.81 -44.21
N PRO A 467 -19.05 -37.11 -44.34
CA PRO A 467 -19.34 -35.96 -43.50
C PRO A 467 -19.40 -36.34 -42.02
N GLY A 468 -18.45 -35.86 -41.23
CA GLY A 468 -18.41 -36.01 -39.77
C GLY A 468 -17.55 -37.19 -39.29
N ALA A 469 -17.96 -37.79 -38.16
CA ALA A 469 -17.21 -38.85 -37.51
C ALA A 469 -17.35 -40.19 -38.24
N LEU A 470 -16.24 -40.89 -38.41
CA LEU A 470 -16.17 -42.16 -39.13
C LEU A 470 -16.77 -43.30 -38.33
N THR A 471 -17.55 -44.15 -39.02
CA THR A 471 -18.00 -45.43 -38.49
C THR A 471 -16.82 -46.39 -38.26
N PRO A 472 -16.95 -47.40 -37.39
CA PRO A 472 -15.90 -48.40 -37.18
C PRO A 472 -15.43 -49.07 -38.47
N ASN A 473 -16.35 -49.39 -39.38
CA ASN A 473 -16.02 -50.00 -40.67
C ASN A 473 -15.21 -49.05 -41.58
N GLU A 474 -15.59 -47.78 -41.66
CA GLU A 474 -14.84 -46.77 -42.44
C GLU A 474 -13.46 -46.54 -41.84
N LYS A 475 -13.34 -46.52 -40.51
CA LYS A 475 -12.03 -46.43 -39.83
C LYS A 475 -11.16 -47.63 -40.18
N GLN A 476 -11.70 -48.85 -40.12
CA GLN A 476 -10.96 -50.08 -40.46
C GLN A 476 -10.49 -50.08 -41.92
N GLN A 477 -11.32 -49.65 -42.87
CA GLN A 477 -10.94 -49.54 -44.27
C GLN A 477 -9.80 -48.54 -44.51
N ARG A 478 -9.81 -47.44 -43.75
CA ARG A 478 -8.80 -46.37 -43.86
C ARG A 478 -7.52 -46.68 -43.06
N GLN A 479 -7.61 -47.53 -42.04
CA GLN A 479 -6.47 -48.01 -41.25
C GLN A 479 -5.43 -48.78 -42.09
N ALA A 480 -5.85 -49.40 -43.21
CA ALA A 480 -4.93 -50.05 -44.15
C ALA A 480 -3.86 -49.10 -44.74
N PHE A 481 -4.08 -47.78 -44.64
CA PHE A 481 -3.14 -46.74 -45.09
C PHE A 481 -2.35 -46.11 -43.95
N GLN A 482 -2.43 -46.68 -42.75
CA GLN A 482 -1.63 -46.30 -41.59
C GLN A 482 -0.59 -47.39 -41.28
N ILE A 483 0.47 -47.00 -40.60
CA ILE A 483 1.47 -47.91 -40.02
C ILE A 483 1.02 -48.15 -38.58
N PRO A 484 0.69 -49.39 -38.19
CA PRO A 484 0.32 -49.70 -36.83
C PRO A 484 1.54 -49.57 -35.90
N GLY A 485 1.30 -49.09 -34.69
CA GLY A 485 2.31 -48.93 -33.65
C GLY A 485 2.81 -50.24 -33.04
N PRO A 486 3.85 -50.16 -32.18
CA PRO A 486 4.45 -48.94 -31.67
C PRO A 486 5.40 -48.25 -32.67
N VAL A 487 5.13 -46.98 -33.00
CA VAL A 487 6.00 -46.15 -33.87
C VAL A 487 6.71 -45.09 -33.04
N LYS A 488 8.05 -45.09 -33.01
CA LYS A 488 8.85 -44.05 -32.36
C LYS A 488 9.44 -43.08 -33.40
N PRO A 489 9.14 -41.77 -33.33
CA PRO A 489 9.81 -40.79 -34.17
C PRO A 489 11.27 -40.58 -33.78
N GLN A 490 12.14 -40.47 -34.78
CA GLN A 490 13.56 -40.21 -34.62
C GLN A 490 13.98 -39.00 -35.48
N PRO A 491 14.70 -38.02 -34.92
CA PRO A 491 15.29 -36.94 -35.70
C PRO A 491 16.29 -37.48 -36.74
N THR A 492 16.11 -37.08 -37.99
CA THR A 492 17.01 -37.47 -39.10
C THR A 492 18.22 -36.54 -39.21
N LYS A 493 18.07 -35.29 -38.75
CA LYS A 493 19.10 -34.24 -38.76
C LYS A 493 18.85 -33.21 -37.66
N ARG A 494 19.87 -32.41 -37.37
CA ARG A 494 19.75 -31.25 -36.48
C ARG A 494 18.90 -30.20 -37.16
N ASN A 495 17.80 -29.84 -36.52
CA ASN A 495 16.92 -28.79 -36.98
C ASN A 495 16.26 -28.10 -35.77
N PRO A 496 16.01 -26.79 -35.82
CA PRO A 496 15.28 -26.10 -34.76
C PRO A 496 13.93 -26.73 -34.41
N VAL A 497 13.20 -27.33 -35.36
CA VAL A 497 11.90 -27.97 -35.14
C VAL A 497 11.99 -29.25 -34.30
N THR A 498 13.11 -29.96 -34.35
CA THR A 498 13.30 -31.24 -33.65
C THR A 498 14.12 -31.11 -32.37
N ASN A 499 14.53 -29.89 -31.99
CA ASN A 499 15.29 -29.66 -30.77
C ASN A 499 14.39 -29.49 -29.55
N LEU A 500 14.06 -30.60 -28.88
CA LEU A 500 13.18 -30.56 -27.71
C LEU A 500 13.89 -30.17 -26.39
N GLY A 501 15.18 -29.83 -26.41
CA GLY A 501 15.98 -29.47 -25.23
C GLY A 501 16.44 -28.02 -25.20
N THR A 502 17.11 -27.60 -24.13
CA THR A 502 17.85 -26.33 -24.05
C THR A 502 19.18 -26.40 -24.79
N ASP A 503 19.74 -27.61 -24.93
CA ASP A 503 20.91 -27.91 -25.75
C ASP A 503 20.60 -29.06 -26.74
N PRO A 504 21.36 -29.18 -27.84
CA PRO A 504 21.11 -30.20 -28.86
C PRO A 504 21.30 -31.66 -28.40
N GLN A 505 22.10 -31.93 -27.37
CA GLN A 505 22.38 -33.30 -26.91
C GLN A 505 21.24 -33.80 -26.01
N THR A 506 20.82 -32.98 -25.06
CA THR A 506 19.65 -33.18 -24.21
C THR A 506 18.37 -33.29 -25.04
N GLY A 507 18.27 -32.52 -26.13
CA GLY A 507 17.13 -32.58 -27.06
C GLY A 507 16.97 -33.95 -27.74
N GLN A 508 18.07 -34.61 -28.13
CA GLN A 508 18.02 -35.94 -28.77
C GLN A 508 17.69 -37.04 -27.75
N ALA A 509 18.26 -36.97 -26.55
CA ALA A 509 17.92 -37.90 -25.47
C ALA A 509 16.44 -37.85 -25.08
N LEU A 510 15.82 -36.66 -25.13
CA LEU A 510 14.41 -36.49 -24.79
C LEU A 510 13.48 -37.27 -25.74
N TRP A 511 13.80 -37.32 -27.05
CA TRP A 511 13.03 -38.11 -28.03
C TRP A 511 12.94 -39.60 -27.68
N GLU A 512 13.99 -40.18 -27.07
CA GLU A 512 14.02 -41.59 -26.69
C GLU A 512 13.07 -41.92 -25.54
N THR A 513 12.85 -40.94 -24.66
CA THR A 513 11.95 -41.04 -23.48
C THR A 513 10.47 -40.87 -23.83
N LEU A 514 10.17 -40.32 -25.01
CA LEU A 514 8.79 -40.09 -25.42
C LEU A 514 8.07 -41.41 -25.72
N PRO A 515 6.78 -41.55 -25.32
CA PRO A 515 5.96 -42.68 -25.70
C PRO A 515 5.89 -42.86 -27.22
N ALA A 516 5.89 -44.13 -27.65
CA ALA A 516 5.60 -44.49 -29.04
C ALA A 516 4.15 -44.17 -29.40
N MET A 517 3.90 -43.97 -30.69
CA MET A 517 2.58 -43.73 -31.28
C MET A 517 1.89 -45.06 -31.62
N ASP A 518 0.56 -45.10 -31.52
CA ASP A 518 -0.26 -46.29 -31.78
C ASP A 518 -0.56 -46.43 -33.28
N SER A 519 -0.53 -45.32 -34.02
CA SER A 519 -0.68 -45.32 -35.47
C SER A 519 -0.10 -44.05 -36.09
N VAL A 520 0.39 -44.15 -37.33
CA VAL A 520 0.81 -42.99 -38.16
C VAL A 520 0.36 -43.17 -39.61
N ASN A 521 0.05 -42.08 -40.33
CA ASN A 521 -0.26 -42.14 -41.75
C ASN A 521 0.96 -42.61 -42.57
N ARG A 522 0.76 -43.56 -43.48
CA ARG A 522 1.83 -44.01 -44.38
C ARG A 522 1.99 -43.04 -45.56
N PHE A 523 3.04 -42.24 -45.54
CA PHE A 523 3.47 -41.51 -46.72
C PHE A 523 4.06 -42.45 -47.78
N ILE A 524 3.85 -42.12 -49.06
CA ILE A 524 4.53 -42.84 -50.16
C ILE A 524 6.02 -42.51 -50.16
N GLY A 525 6.34 -41.25 -49.83
CA GLY A 525 7.68 -40.71 -49.69
C GLY A 525 7.66 -39.19 -49.72
N PRO A 526 8.80 -38.53 -49.46
CA PRO A 526 8.94 -37.10 -49.71
C PRO A 526 8.87 -36.82 -51.22
N LYS A 527 8.37 -35.65 -51.62
CA LYS A 527 8.41 -35.24 -53.03
C LYS A 527 9.85 -35.03 -53.50
N PRO A 528 10.23 -35.50 -54.71
CA PRO A 528 11.58 -35.38 -55.23
C PRO A 528 11.80 -33.96 -55.82
N ARG A 529 11.87 -32.95 -54.95
CA ARG A 529 12.16 -31.56 -55.33
C ARG A 529 13.13 -30.92 -54.34
N SER A 530 13.87 -29.91 -54.79
CA SER A 530 14.78 -29.14 -53.93
C SER A 530 14.01 -28.46 -52.79
N GLY A 531 14.63 -28.41 -51.60
CA GLY A 531 14.05 -27.80 -50.41
C GLY A 531 13.03 -28.66 -49.65
N VAL A 532 12.79 -29.91 -50.07
CA VAL A 532 12.02 -30.88 -49.27
C VAL A 532 12.94 -31.68 -48.36
N ASP A 533 12.61 -31.69 -47.09
CA ASP A 533 13.42 -32.26 -46.03
C ASP A 533 12.59 -33.17 -45.14
N VAL A 534 13.11 -34.36 -44.84
CA VAL A 534 12.54 -35.23 -43.81
C VAL A 534 13.24 -34.88 -42.50
N LEU A 535 12.48 -34.46 -41.47
CA LEU A 535 13.00 -34.07 -40.15
C LEU A 535 12.81 -35.16 -39.10
N LEU A 536 11.73 -35.94 -39.20
CA LEU A 536 11.48 -37.11 -38.37
C LEU A 536 11.23 -38.32 -39.26
N SER A 537 11.78 -39.47 -38.90
CA SER A 537 11.48 -40.76 -39.51
C SER A 537 11.32 -41.86 -38.46
N THR A 538 10.84 -43.01 -38.89
CA THR A 538 10.96 -44.27 -38.13
C THR A 538 12.36 -44.86 -38.29
N ALA A 539 12.66 -45.90 -37.50
CA ALA A 539 13.93 -46.64 -37.59
C ALA A 539 14.12 -47.35 -38.96
N ASP A 540 13.03 -47.76 -39.62
CA ASP A 540 13.03 -48.32 -40.98
C ASP A 540 12.99 -47.25 -42.08
N GLY A 541 13.11 -45.96 -41.73
CA GLY A 541 13.22 -44.85 -42.68
C GLY A 541 11.89 -44.33 -43.24
N GLN A 542 10.75 -44.73 -42.69
CA GLN A 542 9.46 -44.14 -43.07
C GLN A 542 9.40 -42.68 -42.59
N PRO A 543 9.11 -41.71 -43.46
CA PRO A 543 9.07 -40.31 -43.09
C PRO A 543 7.85 -40.00 -42.22
N LEU A 544 8.07 -39.28 -41.12
CA LEU A 544 7.04 -38.88 -40.15
C LEU A 544 6.81 -37.38 -40.06
N LEU A 545 7.82 -36.56 -40.34
CA LEU A 545 7.67 -35.12 -40.49
C LEU A 545 8.47 -34.70 -41.71
N VAL A 546 7.77 -34.19 -42.72
CA VAL A 546 8.36 -33.71 -43.96
C VAL A 546 8.08 -32.23 -44.12
N THR A 547 9.12 -31.44 -44.34
CA THR A 547 9.05 -30.00 -44.54
C THR A 547 9.39 -29.63 -45.98
N GLY A 548 8.90 -28.49 -46.44
CA GLY A 548 9.26 -27.89 -47.73
C GLY A 548 8.77 -26.46 -47.83
N SER A 549 8.73 -25.92 -49.05
CA SER A 549 8.23 -24.57 -49.32
C SER A 549 7.30 -24.53 -50.53
N HIS A 550 6.36 -23.60 -50.57
CA HIS A 550 5.54 -23.34 -51.75
C HIS A 550 5.43 -21.83 -51.93
N GLY A 551 5.92 -21.31 -53.06
CA GLY A 551 6.16 -19.88 -53.20
C GLY A 551 7.08 -19.37 -52.08
N LYS A 552 6.61 -18.39 -51.30
CA LYS A 552 7.31 -17.85 -50.13
C LYS A 552 6.99 -18.58 -48.82
N GLY A 553 5.90 -19.36 -48.76
CA GLY A 553 5.45 -20.04 -47.55
C GLY A 553 6.20 -21.33 -47.24
N LYS A 554 6.29 -21.65 -45.95
CA LYS A 554 6.84 -22.91 -45.43
C LYS A 554 5.72 -23.92 -45.22
N VAL A 555 5.95 -25.18 -45.58
CA VAL A 555 4.93 -26.24 -45.51
C VAL A 555 5.47 -27.45 -44.76
N ALA A 556 4.73 -27.95 -43.78
CA ALA A 556 5.05 -29.17 -43.03
C ALA A 556 3.90 -30.19 -43.11
N SER A 557 4.26 -31.47 -43.21
CA SER A 557 3.32 -32.59 -43.16
C SER A 557 3.75 -33.60 -42.10
N LEU A 558 2.91 -33.77 -41.09
CA LEU A 558 3.08 -34.70 -39.98
C LEU A 558 2.29 -35.98 -40.24
N ALA A 559 2.97 -37.12 -40.19
CA ALA A 559 2.37 -38.43 -40.27
C ALA A 559 1.67 -38.85 -38.97
N PHE A 560 1.76 -38.07 -37.90
CA PHE A 560 1.14 -38.36 -36.60
C PHE A 560 0.26 -37.24 -36.05
N ASP A 561 -0.69 -37.60 -35.18
CA ASP A 561 -1.63 -36.73 -34.43
C ASP A 561 -1.72 -37.16 -32.95
N GLU A 562 -0.64 -37.72 -32.39
CA GLU A 562 -0.64 -38.32 -31.05
C GLU A 562 0.24 -37.61 -30.01
N THR A 563 0.64 -36.34 -30.22
CA THR A 563 1.50 -35.62 -29.24
C THR A 563 0.79 -35.41 -27.89
N HIS A 564 -0.54 -35.45 -27.86
CA HIS A 564 -1.32 -35.48 -26.62
C HIS A 564 -0.96 -36.64 -25.68
N ARG A 565 -0.40 -37.75 -26.19
CA ARG A 565 0.09 -38.86 -25.35
C ARG A 565 1.33 -38.46 -24.57
N TRP A 566 2.24 -37.73 -25.20
CA TRP A 566 3.42 -37.17 -24.55
C TRP A 566 3.00 -36.19 -23.45
N TRP A 567 1.99 -35.36 -23.71
CA TRP A 567 1.43 -34.46 -22.70
C TRP A 567 0.86 -35.23 -21.50
N ARG A 568 0.10 -36.31 -21.76
CA ARG A 568 -0.55 -37.13 -20.71
C ARG A 568 0.44 -37.84 -19.78
N VAL A 569 1.63 -38.19 -20.26
CA VAL A 569 2.69 -38.79 -19.43
C VAL A 569 3.58 -37.73 -18.74
N GLY A 570 3.21 -36.45 -18.77
CA GLY A 570 3.90 -35.38 -18.07
C GLY A 570 4.94 -34.63 -18.90
N GLN A 571 5.18 -34.98 -20.16
CA GLN A 571 6.16 -34.33 -21.05
C GLN A 571 5.62 -33.03 -21.69
N ARG A 572 5.00 -32.16 -20.88
CA ARG A 572 4.34 -30.93 -21.35
C ARG A 572 5.32 -29.97 -22.03
N GLY A 573 6.51 -29.79 -21.45
CA GLY A 573 7.55 -28.92 -22.00
C GLY A 573 8.03 -29.36 -23.38
N ALA A 574 8.16 -30.67 -23.62
CA ALA A 574 8.55 -31.23 -24.91
C ALA A 574 7.49 -30.95 -25.99
N VAL A 575 6.21 -31.17 -25.67
CA VAL A 575 5.09 -30.91 -26.58
C VAL A 575 4.99 -29.43 -26.93
N SER A 576 5.00 -28.55 -25.92
CA SER A 576 4.96 -27.10 -26.12
C SER A 576 6.14 -26.60 -26.94
N ARG A 577 7.36 -27.12 -26.70
CA ARG A 577 8.55 -26.75 -27.46
C ARG A 577 8.48 -27.22 -28.92
N PHE A 578 8.06 -28.47 -29.16
CA PHE A 578 7.87 -29.01 -30.50
C PHE A 578 6.92 -28.15 -31.32
N TRP A 579 5.70 -27.90 -30.81
CA TRP A 579 4.71 -27.11 -31.53
C TRP A 579 5.15 -25.66 -31.69
N ARG A 580 5.76 -25.04 -30.68
CA ARG A 580 6.27 -23.66 -30.80
C ARG A 580 7.35 -23.54 -31.86
N GLN A 581 8.35 -24.42 -31.85
CA GLN A 581 9.43 -24.40 -32.84
C GLN A 581 8.90 -24.65 -34.24
N LEU A 582 7.90 -25.52 -34.39
CA LEU A 582 7.23 -25.73 -35.66
C LEU A 582 6.47 -24.48 -36.15
N MET A 583 5.77 -23.75 -35.26
CA MET A 583 5.13 -22.47 -35.61
C MET A 583 6.16 -21.41 -36.02
N LEU A 584 7.22 -21.23 -35.23
CA LEU A 584 8.28 -20.25 -35.51
C LEU A 584 9.01 -20.55 -36.82
N TRP A 585 9.22 -21.84 -37.12
CA TRP A 585 9.76 -22.29 -38.40
C TRP A 585 8.79 -22.01 -39.55
N ALA A 586 7.50 -22.29 -39.37
CA ALA A 586 6.48 -22.06 -40.39
C ALA A 586 6.32 -20.57 -40.74
N MET A 587 6.56 -19.68 -39.78
CA MET A 587 6.57 -18.22 -39.98
C MET A 587 7.92 -17.66 -40.48
N ASP A 588 8.92 -18.51 -40.74
CA ASP A 588 10.28 -18.08 -41.15
C ASP A 588 10.95 -17.14 -40.13
N ARG A 589 10.65 -17.32 -38.83
CA ARG A 589 11.16 -16.51 -37.70
C ARG A 589 12.25 -17.18 -36.90
N ALA A 590 12.38 -18.51 -36.97
CA ALA A 590 13.37 -19.28 -36.21
C ALA A 590 14.85 -18.90 -36.51
N GLU A 591 15.12 -18.24 -37.65
CA GLU A 591 16.47 -17.80 -38.06
C GLU A 591 16.68 -16.27 -37.92
N LYS A 592 15.65 -15.48 -37.57
CA LYS A 592 15.71 -13.99 -37.58
C LYS A 592 15.78 -13.33 -36.20
N SER A 593 15.77 -14.10 -35.11
CA SER A 593 15.87 -13.54 -33.76
C SER A 593 17.29 -13.01 -33.50
N SER A 594 17.42 -11.71 -33.28
CA SER A 594 18.66 -11.01 -32.92
C SER A 594 19.06 -11.23 -31.46
N ASP A 595 20.34 -11.04 -31.16
CA ASP A 595 20.85 -11.01 -29.79
C ASP A 595 20.35 -9.75 -29.08
N SER A 596 19.78 -9.90 -27.89
CA SER A 596 19.16 -8.80 -27.13
C SER A 596 19.47 -8.91 -25.63
N VAL A 597 19.42 -7.79 -24.93
CA VAL A 597 19.43 -7.78 -23.46
C VAL A 597 18.00 -8.02 -22.96
N ILE A 598 17.84 -8.82 -21.90
CA ILE A 598 16.61 -8.92 -21.13
C ILE A 598 16.87 -8.30 -19.76
N ALA A 599 16.04 -7.33 -19.38
CA ALA A 599 16.00 -6.79 -18.03
C ALA A 599 14.67 -7.15 -17.37
N GLU A 600 14.75 -7.56 -16.10
CA GLU A 600 13.65 -8.00 -15.25
C GLU A 600 13.63 -7.11 -14.00
N LEU A 601 12.43 -6.67 -13.63
CA LEU A 601 12.15 -5.86 -12.45
C LEU A 601 10.96 -6.49 -11.74
N ASP A 602 11.07 -6.71 -10.43
CA ASP A 602 10.09 -7.50 -9.66
C ASP A 602 8.71 -6.83 -9.60
N LEU A 603 8.67 -5.50 -9.43
CA LEU A 603 7.44 -4.70 -9.45
C LEU A 603 7.61 -3.49 -10.37
N ARG A 604 6.57 -3.19 -11.17
CA ARG A 604 6.56 -2.00 -12.03
C ARG A 604 6.03 -0.75 -11.32
N ARG A 605 5.54 -0.90 -10.08
CA ARG A 605 5.04 0.19 -9.25
C ARG A 605 5.45 -0.04 -7.80
N PHE A 606 6.10 0.94 -7.18
CA PHE A 606 6.52 0.88 -5.78
C PHE A 606 6.61 2.27 -5.14
N GLY A 607 6.60 2.31 -3.80
CA GLY A 607 6.67 3.56 -3.04
C GLY A 607 8.03 4.25 -3.11
N SER A 608 8.08 5.58 -3.01
CA SER A 608 9.32 6.37 -3.02
C SER A 608 10.39 5.89 -2.03
N LYS A 609 9.98 5.42 -0.85
CA LYS A 609 10.85 4.89 0.21
C LYS A 609 11.09 3.37 0.16
N GLN A 610 10.56 2.69 -0.86
CA GLN A 610 10.73 1.25 -1.03
C GLN A 610 11.95 0.96 -1.92
N SER A 611 12.76 -0.01 -1.50
CA SER A 611 13.87 -0.51 -2.33
C SER A 611 13.40 -1.62 -3.28
N MET A 612 13.85 -1.58 -4.53
CA MET A 612 13.50 -2.54 -5.57
C MET A 612 14.76 -3.11 -6.24
N ASP A 613 14.87 -4.43 -6.31
CA ASP A 613 15.94 -5.10 -7.02
C ASP A 613 15.59 -5.28 -8.51
N PHE A 614 16.60 -5.19 -9.37
CA PHE A 614 16.49 -5.54 -10.79
C PHE A 614 17.61 -6.49 -11.21
N ARG A 615 17.34 -7.26 -12.25
CA ARG A 615 18.31 -8.18 -12.85
C ARG A 615 18.30 -8.02 -14.37
N ALA A 616 19.46 -8.14 -15.00
CA ALA A 616 19.52 -8.15 -16.46
C ALA A 616 20.57 -9.11 -17.00
N ARG A 617 20.24 -9.77 -18.11
CA ARG A 617 21.07 -10.79 -18.76
C ARG A 617 21.04 -10.64 -20.28
N VAL A 618 22.10 -11.10 -20.95
CA VAL A 618 22.12 -11.19 -22.41
C VAL A 618 21.40 -12.47 -22.85
N GLN A 619 20.47 -12.36 -23.79
CA GLN A 619 19.91 -13.46 -24.56
C GLN A 619 20.64 -13.51 -25.92
N SER A 620 21.61 -14.42 -26.04
CA SER A 620 22.30 -14.70 -27.29
C SER A 620 21.98 -16.10 -27.80
N LEU A 621 21.74 -16.23 -29.11
CA LEU A 621 21.48 -17.52 -29.78
C LEU A 621 22.73 -18.09 -30.45
N THR A 622 23.77 -17.28 -30.61
CA THR A 622 25.07 -17.65 -31.17
C THR A 622 26.12 -17.71 -30.07
N SER A 623 26.64 -18.92 -29.83
CA SER A 623 27.76 -19.31 -28.96
C SER A 623 28.52 -18.19 -28.21
N GLN A 624 28.52 -18.29 -26.87
CA GLN A 624 29.38 -17.62 -25.87
C GLN A 624 30.49 -16.71 -26.43
N GLU A 625 30.24 -15.40 -26.41
CA GLU A 625 31.29 -14.40 -26.56
C GLU A 625 31.87 -14.03 -25.18
N ASN A 626 33.20 -14.13 -25.02
CA ASN A 626 33.87 -14.04 -23.71
C ASN A 626 34.19 -12.62 -23.21
N ASP A 627 33.53 -11.56 -23.68
CA ASP A 627 33.85 -10.17 -23.26
C ASP A 627 32.64 -9.20 -23.30
N LEU A 628 31.52 -9.63 -22.72
CA LEU A 628 30.31 -8.82 -22.63
C LEU A 628 30.18 -8.16 -21.25
N GLN A 629 30.15 -6.83 -21.23
CA GLN A 629 29.88 -6.01 -20.04
C GLN A 629 28.51 -5.34 -20.18
N LEU A 630 27.75 -5.34 -19.09
CA LEU A 630 26.43 -4.71 -19.03
C LEU A 630 26.47 -3.52 -18.06
N SER A 631 25.89 -2.40 -18.49
CA SER A 631 25.73 -1.19 -17.67
C SER A 631 24.24 -0.84 -17.58
N ALA A 632 23.81 -0.40 -16.40
CA ALA A 632 22.43 0.03 -16.15
C ALA A 632 22.35 1.54 -15.89
N PHE A 633 21.33 2.17 -16.47
CA PHE A 633 21.04 3.59 -16.35
C PHE A 633 19.58 3.78 -15.95
N LEU A 634 19.33 4.77 -15.12
CA LEU A 634 18.00 5.23 -14.77
C LEU A 634 17.72 6.53 -15.54
N VAL A 635 16.63 6.56 -16.32
CA VAL A 635 16.17 7.73 -17.05
C VAL A 635 14.91 8.25 -16.38
N ASN A 636 14.88 9.53 -15.98
CA ASN A 636 13.67 10.17 -15.45
C ASN A 636 12.80 10.77 -16.58
N SER A 637 11.64 11.31 -16.23
CA SER A 637 10.72 11.97 -17.19
C SER A 637 11.31 13.16 -17.94
N ASP A 638 12.38 13.77 -17.42
CA ASP A 638 13.11 14.87 -18.05
C ASP A 638 14.24 14.38 -18.98
N ASN A 639 14.27 13.08 -19.28
CA ASN A 639 15.32 12.40 -20.04
C ASN A 639 16.74 12.55 -19.45
N GLN A 640 16.86 12.78 -18.14
CA GLN A 640 18.15 12.78 -17.46
C GLN A 640 18.57 11.35 -17.12
N GLU A 641 19.77 10.97 -17.58
CA GLU A 641 20.37 9.67 -17.28
C GLU A 641 21.23 9.70 -16.01
N THR A 642 20.95 8.78 -15.10
CA THR A 642 21.75 8.50 -13.91
C THR A 642 22.31 7.08 -13.97
N ALA A 643 23.64 6.92 -13.87
CA ALA A 643 24.25 5.59 -13.89
C ALA A 643 23.99 4.85 -12.55
N LEU A 644 23.56 3.59 -12.64
CA LEU A 644 23.30 2.76 -11.48
C LEU A 644 24.52 1.90 -11.13
N GLN A 645 24.75 1.70 -9.83
CA GLN A 645 25.75 0.75 -9.35
C GLN A 645 25.20 -0.68 -9.51
N VAL A 646 25.96 -1.53 -10.21
CA VAL A 646 25.56 -2.91 -10.49
C VAL A 646 26.67 -3.88 -10.14
N THR A 647 26.28 -5.06 -9.66
CA THR A 647 27.18 -6.19 -9.45
C THR A 647 27.04 -7.14 -10.61
N GLN A 648 28.13 -7.36 -11.37
CA GLN A 648 28.17 -8.31 -12.48
C GLN A 648 28.71 -9.66 -12.01
N THR A 649 27.98 -10.74 -12.28
CA THR A 649 28.46 -12.11 -12.04
C THR A 649 29.19 -12.63 -13.28
N SER A 650 30.43 -13.11 -13.11
CA SER A 650 31.21 -13.71 -14.19
C SER A 650 30.68 -15.12 -14.54
N GLY A 651 30.29 -15.34 -15.79
CA GLY A 651 29.81 -16.62 -16.28
C GLY A 651 29.59 -16.64 -17.80
N PRO A 652 29.13 -17.78 -18.36
CA PRO A 652 28.75 -17.96 -19.77
C PRO A 652 27.89 -16.86 -20.39
N THR A 653 27.00 -16.30 -19.58
CA THR A 653 26.07 -15.23 -19.91
C THR A 653 26.19 -14.20 -18.80
N PRO A 654 26.62 -12.97 -19.07
CA PRO A 654 26.75 -11.94 -18.04
C PRO A 654 25.37 -11.65 -17.45
N LEU A 655 25.31 -11.67 -16.12
CA LEU A 655 24.14 -11.28 -15.32
C LEU A 655 24.56 -10.09 -14.45
N ILE A 656 23.78 -9.01 -14.51
CA ILE A 656 23.91 -7.89 -13.58
C ILE A 656 22.73 -7.87 -12.61
N GLN A 657 23.01 -7.44 -11.38
CA GLN A 657 22.00 -7.13 -10.36
C GLN A 657 22.30 -5.76 -9.76
N GLY A 658 21.25 -4.98 -9.52
CA GLY A 658 21.31 -3.69 -8.83
C GLY A 658 20.03 -3.43 -8.05
N SER A 659 20.03 -2.35 -7.28
CA SER A 659 18.89 -1.91 -6.47
C SER A 659 18.56 -0.45 -6.77
N LEU A 660 17.27 -0.14 -6.72
CA LEU A 660 16.68 1.20 -6.85
C LEU A 660 16.11 1.57 -5.49
N SER A 661 16.49 2.71 -4.92
CA SER A 661 15.99 3.20 -3.63
C SER A 661 15.92 4.73 -3.63
N ASP A 662 15.09 5.28 -2.75
CA ASP A 662 14.98 6.73 -2.48
C ASP A 662 14.74 7.55 -3.76
N LEU A 663 13.79 7.10 -4.58
CA LEU A 663 13.40 7.78 -5.81
C LEU A 663 12.21 8.69 -5.53
N GLU A 664 12.23 9.88 -6.13
CA GLU A 664 11.09 10.80 -6.10
C GLU A 664 9.88 10.19 -6.82
N PRO A 665 8.64 10.53 -6.42
CA PRO A 665 7.44 10.12 -7.15
C PRO A 665 7.49 10.56 -8.61
N GLY A 666 7.31 9.62 -9.53
CA GLY A 666 7.47 9.89 -10.95
C GLY A 666 7.54 8.64 -11.82
N PHE A 667 7.76 8.84 -13.12
CA PHE A 667 7.98 7.75 -14.07
C PHE A 667 9.45 7.66 -14.44
N TYR A 668 9.93 6.43 -14.54
CA TYR A 668 11.32 6.14 -14.82
C TYR A 668 11.46 5.00 -15.83
N ASP A 669 12.54 5.03 -16.60
CA ASP A 669 12.97 3.94 -17.45
C ASP A 669 14.32 3.39 -16.97
N LEU A 670 14.36 2.09 -16.67
CA LEU A 670 15.59 1.35 -16.46
C LEU A 670 16.12 0.89 -17.82
N VAL A 671 17.25 1.46 -18.24
CA VAL A 671 17.91 1.16 -19.52
C VAL A 671 19.18 0.36 -19.26
N VAL A 672 19.24 -0.85 -19.81
CA VAL A 672 20.42 -1.72 -19.72
C VAL A 672 21.08 -1.84 -21.08
N ARG A 673 22.36 -1.49 -21.16
CA ARG A 673 23.16 -1.49 -22.39
C ARG A 673 24.31 -2.47 -22.28
N ALA A 674 24.59 -3.19 -23.36
CA ALA A 674 25.84 -3.90 -23.52
C ALA A 674 26.93 -2.97 -24.05
N ASN A 675 28.20 -3.29 -23.77
CA ASN A 675 29.36 -2.60 -24.34
C ASN A 675 29.47 -2.73 -25.88
N LYS A 676 28.66 -3.58 -26.51
CA LYS A 676 28.61 -3.79 -27.97
C LYS A 676 27.33 -3.19 -28.58
N PRO A 677 27.44 -2.34 -29.64
CA PRO A 677 26.28 -1.74 -30.31
C PRO A 677 25.39 -2.72 -31.09
N SER A 678 25.88 -3.94 -31.36
CA SER A 678 25.14 -4.97 -32.11
C SER A 678 24.07 -5.68 -31.29
N ILE A 679 24.07 -5.49 -29.96
CA ILE A 679 23.09 -6.07 -29.05
C ILE A 679 22.08 -4.99 -28.70
N GLU A 680 20.80 -5.25 -28.94
CA GLU A 680 19.74 -4.29 -28.62
C GLU A 680 19.64 -4.07 -27.09
N PRO A 681 19.53 -2.80 -26.64
CA PRO A 681 19.39 -2.50 -25.23
C PRO A 681 18.01 -2.93 -24.70
N ALA A 682 17.94 -3.23 -23.41
CA ALA A 682 16.68 -3.48 -22.73
C ALA A 682 16.19 -2.19 -22.05
N THR A 683 14.92 -1.84 -22.25
CA THR A 683 14.28 -0.73 -21.55
C THR A 683 13.09 -1.25 -20.76
N VAL A 684 13.03 -0.90 -19.47
CA VAL A 684 12.03 -1.34 -18.51
C VAL A 684 11.44 -0.10 -17.84
N SER A 685 10.26 0.32 -18.28
CA SER A 685 9.53 1.43 -17.66
C SER A 685 8.85 1.01 -16.36
N PHE A 686 8.86 1.89 -15.36
CA PHE A 686 8.19 1.71 -14.07
C PHE A 686 7.75 3.06 -13.46
N GLN A 687 6.91 3.01 -12.43
CA GLN A 687 6.41 4.19 -11.72
C GLN A 687 6.79 4.12 -10.24
N VAL A 688 7.31 5.22 -9.73
CA VAL A 688 7.42 5.48 -8.30
C VAL A 688 6.22 6.29 -7.89
N VAL A 689 5.44 5.75 -6.96
CA VAL A 689 4.21 6.38 -6.46
C VAL A 689 4.46 6.90 -5.06
N ASP A 690 3.81 8.01 -4.73
CA ASP A 690 3.71 8.44 -3.34
C ASP A 690 2.65 7.59 -2.62
N VAL A 691 3.05 6.41 -2.15
CA VAL A 691 2.16 5.53 -1.36
C VAL A 691 2.35 5.87 0.10
N SER A 692 1.86 7.04 0.52
CA SER A 692 1.67 7.25 1.95
C SER A 692 0.51 6.38 2.42
N ARG A 693 0.72 5.59 3.48
CA ARG A 693 -0.35 4.81 4.12
C ARG A 693 -1.46 5.74 4.62
N GLU A 694 -1.13 6.98 4.99
CA GLU A 694 -2.08 8.04 5.35
C GLU A 694 -3.09 8.37 4.24
N MET A 695 -2.69 8.24 2.97
CA MET A 695 -3.56 8.60 1.84
C MET A 695 -4.44 7.42 1.39
N ALA A 696 -4.24 6.22 1.96
CA ALA A 696 -4.99 5.03 1.60
C ALA A 696 -6.37 4.97 2.26
N THR A 697 -6.52 5.59 3.44
CA THR A 697 -7.79 5.63 4.20
C THR A 697 -8.26 7.08 4.29
N PRO A 698 -9.18 7.51 3.42
CA PRO A 698 -9.51 8.92 3.28
C PRO A 698 -10.51 9.44 4.31
N MET A 699 -11.07 8.58 5.16
CA MET A 699 -12.10 8.93 6.13
C MET A 699 -11.51 8.93 7.53
N ALA A 700 -11.93 9.90 8.35
CA ALA A 700 -11.58 9.92 9.77
C ALA A 700 -12.24 8.73 10.49
N ASP A 701 -11.60 8.24 11.54
CA ASP A 701 -12.11 7.22 12.45
C ASP A 701 -12.52 7.82 13.81
N PRO A 702 -13.66 8.52 13.88
CA PRO A 702 -14.20 9.00 15.15
C PRO A 702 -14.58 7.86 16.07
N VAL A 703 -14.89 6.67 15.55
CA VAL A 703 -15.28 5.53 16.39
C VAL A 703 -14.10 5.13 17.25
N TYR A 704 -12.90 5.07 16.68
CA TYR A 704 -11.70 4.72 17.42
C TYR A 704 -11.30 5.80 18.44
N LEU A 705 -11.33 7.08 18.06
CA LEU A 705 -11.08 8.18 19.01
C LEU A 705 -12.10 8.22 20.15
N ASN A 706 -13.37 7.95 19.88
CA ASN A 706 -14.41 7.84 20.91
C ASN A 706 -14.12 6.69 21.87
N GLN A 707 -13.70 5.52 21.36
CA GLN A 707 -13.33 4.37 22.20
C GLN A 707 -12.18 4.72 23.16
N LEU A 708 -11.17 5.46 22.69
CA LEU A 708 -10.07 5.91 23.54
C LEU A 708 -10.55 6.88 24.63
N ALA A 709 -11.38 7.86 24.27
CA ALA A 709 -11.92 8.83 25.21
C ALA A 709 -12.85 8.16 26.26
N ASP A 710 -13.66 7.19 25.83
CA ASP A 710 -14.63 6.45 26.65
C ASP A 710 -13.98 5.69 27.82
N ILE A 711 -12.73 5.26 27.66
CA ILE A 711 -11.95 4.61 28.73
C ILE A 711 -11.82 5.53 29.95
N THR A 712 -11.76 6.85 29.74
CA THR A 712 -11.55 7.86 30.80
C THR A 712 -12.83 8.62 31.16
N THR A 713 -14.01 8.16 30.74
CA THR A 713 -15.30 8.83 31.01
C THR A 713 -15.60 8.97 32.51
N SER A 714 -15.15 8.01 33.33
CA SER A 714 -15.17 8.06 34.80
C SER A 714 -14.55 9.35 35.37
N HIS A 715 -13.64 9.97 34.62
CA HIS A 715 -12.87 11.14 35.00
C HIS A 715 -13.19 12.40 34.16
N GLY A 716 -14.19 12.32 33.27
CA GLY A 716 -14.63 13.42 32.41
C GLY A 716 -14.13 13.35 30.97
N GLY A 717 -13.55 12.22 30.54
CA GLY A 717 -13.18 11.97 29.15
C GLY A 717 -14.40 11.94 28.21
N ALA A 718 -14.24 12.53 27.03
CA ALA A 718 -15.29 12.66 26.02
C ALA A 718 -14.68 13.02 24.66
N ALA A 719 -15.42 12.77 23.59
CA ALA A 719 -15.04 13.20 22.25
C ALA A 719 -15.82 14.43 21.80
N TYR A 720 -15.17 15.30 21.03
CA TYR A 720 -15.70 16.57 20.55
C TYR A 720 -15.44 16.72 19.05
N GLN A 721 -16.28 17.52 18.39
CA GLN A 721 -16.05 17.97 17.01
C GLN A 721 -15.35 19.34 16.97
N PRO A 722 -14.74 19.74 15.83
CA PRO A 722 -14.02 21.02 15.72
C PRO A 722 -14.90 22.25 16.04
N PHE A 723 -16.20 22.16 15.82
CA PHE A 723 -17.16 23.23 16.14
C PHE A 723 -17.64 23.24 17.60
N GLU A 724 -17.23 22.26 18.42
CA GLU A 724 -17.64 22.10 19.82
C GLU A 724 -16.56 22.52 20.83
N MET A 725 -15.56 23.29 20.39
CA MET A 725 -14.44 23.72 21.26
C MET A 725 -14.91 24.50 22.50
N ASP A 726 -16.01 25.26 22.40
CA ASP A 726 -16.60 25.95 23.56
C ASP A 726 -17.10 24.97 24.64
N GLN A 727 -17.60 23.80 24.24
CA GLN A 727 -18.03 22.74 25.17
C GLN A 727 -16.81 22.09 25.84
N LEU A 728 -15.75 21.82 25.06
CA LEU A 728 -14.48 21.31 25.59
C LEU A 728 -13.87 22.28 26.60
N LEU A 729 -13.87 23.58 26.31
CA LEU A 729 -13.42 24.63 27.23
C LEU A 729 -14.20 24.61 28.55
N ALA A 730 -15.52 24.44 28.49
CA ALA A 730 -16.35 24.31 29.68
C ALA A 730 -16.01 23.05 30.49
N ALA A 731 -15.76 21.91 29.82
CA ALA A 731 -15.37 20.67 30.48
C ALA A 731 -13.99 20.78 31.18
N ILE A 732 -13.02 21.43 30.54
CA ILE A 732 -11.71 21.73 31.13
C ILE A 732 -11.88 22.62 32.36
N ALA A 733 -12.72 23.65 32.28
CA ALA A 733 -13.01 24.56 33.39
C ALA A 733 -13.65 23.84 34.59
N GLU A 734 -14.63 22.97 34.34
CA GLU A 734 -15.32 22.21 35.39
C GLU A 734 -14.38 21.23 36.10
N LYS A 735 -13.58 20.47 35.34
CA LYS A 735 -12.58 19.57 35.91
C LYS A 735 -11.59 20.32 36.78
N ARG A 736 -11.17 21.51 36.35
CA ARG A 736 -10.22 22.35 37.08
C ARG A 736 -10.75 22.75 38.47
N LEU A 737 -12.03 23.11 38.56
CA LEU A 737 -12.68 23.48 39.82
C LEU A 737 -12.81 22.29 40.79
N SER A 738 -12.84 21.06 40.29
CA SER A 738 -12.92 19.86 41.14
C SER A 738 -11.58 19.44 41.77
N ALA A 739 -10.45 19.91 41.23
CA ALA A 739 -9.09 19.58 41.67
C ALA A 739 -8.56 20.58 42.71
N GLU A 740 -9.23 20.65 43.86
CA GLU A 740 -8.91 21.57 44.95
C GLU A 740 -7.96 20.94 45.98
N THR A 741 -6.85 21.60 46.31
CA THR A 741 -6.00 21.23 47.46
C THR A 741 -6.17 22.22 48.61
N PRO A 742 -6.37 21.77 49.86
CA PRO A 742 -6.50 22.67 51.00
C PRO A 742 -5.12 23.26 51.36
N VAL A 743 -4.95 24.57 51.17
CA VAL A 743 -3.79 25.30 51.66
C VAL A 743 -4.09 25.78 53.08
N ILE A 744 -3.39 25.19 54.06
CA ILE A 744 -3.53 25.57 55.45
C ILE A 744 -2.57 26.72 55.74
N GLU A 745 -3.09 27.95 55.78
CA GLU A 745 -2.32 29.11 56.21
C GLU A 745 -2.43 29.27 57.72
N LYS A 746 -1.28 29.29 58.41
CA LYS A 746 -1.22 29.29 59.87
C LYS A 746 -0.43 30.49 60.36
N THR A 747 -1.09 31.37 61.10
CA THR A 747 -0.47 32.56 61.69
C THR A 747 -0.39 32.40 63.20
N ARG A 748 0.83 32.45 63.76
CA ARG A 748 1.09 32.33 65.20
C ARG A 748 1.51 33.68 65.77
N LEU A 749 1.02 34.03 66.96
CA LEU A 749 1.45 35.24 67.64
C LEU A 749 2.97 35.21 67.90
N GLY A 750 3.71 36.17 67.33
CA GLY A 750 5.16 36.31 67.44
C GLY A 750 5.98 35.77 66.25
N ASP A 751 5.36 35.14 65.25
CA ASP A 751 6.04 34.70 64.02
C ASP A 751 6.26 35.85 63.03
N ASP A 752 5.30 36.77 62.95
CA ASP A 752 5.44 37.97 62.13
C ASP A 752 6.18 39.09 62.90
N PRO A 753 7.03 39.89 62.22
CA PRO A 753 7.78 40.96 62.87
C PRO A 753 6.88 41.93 63.63
N VAL A 754 5.68 42.22 63.13
CA VAL A 754 4.78 43.21 63.72
C VAL A 754 4.23 42.73 65.06
N SER A 755 3.69 41.51 65.14
CA SER A 755 3.15 40.93 66.38
C SER A 755 4.26 40.67 67.40
N GLY A 756 5.45 40.24 66.96
CA GLY A 756 6.63 40.11 67.81
C GLY A 756 7.04 41.45 68.43
N TRP A 757 7.14 42.51 67.62
CA TRP A 757 7.47 43.86 68.09
C TRP A 757 6.39 44.44 69.01
N LEU A 758 5.10 44.19 68.74
CA LEU A 758 4.00 44.64 69.59
C LEU A 758 4.08 44.03 70.99
N VAL A 759 4.28 42.71 71.09
CA VAL A 759 4.43 42.02 72.38
C VAL A 759 5.68 42.51 73.12
N PHE A 760 6.79 42.69 72.41
CA PHE A 760 8.04 43.20 72.98
C PHE A 760 7.90 44.64 73.50
N LEU A 761 7.31 45.54 72.72
CA LEU A 761 7.07 46.93 73.12
C LEU A 761 6.10 47.02 74.30
N LEU A 762 5.06 46.18 74.32
CA LEU A 762 4.12 46.12 75.44
C LEU A 762 4.83 45.64 76.73
N PHE A 763 5.63 44.58 76.64
CA PHE A 763 6.39 44.07 77.78
C PHE A 763 7.43 45.08 78.30
N THR A 764 8.23 45.65 77.38
CA THR A 764 9.29 46.60 77.74
C THR A 764 8.74 47.92 78.26
N SER A 765 7.62 48.42 77.72
CA SER A 765 6.96 49.63 78.24
C SER A 765 6.45 49.43 79.66
N LEU A 766 5.89 48.26 80.01
CA LEU A 766 5.46 47.96 81.38
C LEU A 766 6.63 47.95 82.37
N LEU A 767 7.76 47.32 82.01
CA LEU A 767 8.96 47.33 82.83
C LEU A 767 9.62 48.72 82.90
N ALA A 768 9.63 49.47 81.80
CA ALA A 768 10.13 50.83 81.76
C ALA A 768 9.28 51.76 82.64
N CYS A 769 7.95 51.65 82.58
CA CYS A 769 7.03 52.37 83.48
C CYS A 769 7.27 51.98 84.94
N GLU A 770 7.46 50.69 85.23
CA GLU A 770 7.81 50.23 86.58
C GLU A 770 9.12 50.87 87.06
N TRP A 771 10.16 50.89 86.21
CA TRP A 771 11.45 51.50 86.53
C TRP A 771 11.37 53.02 86.71
N ILE A 772 10.65 53.74 85.83
CA ILE A 772 10.43 55.18 85.94
C ILE A 772 9.72 55.51 87.26
N LEU A 773 8.66 54.78 87.62
CA LEU A 773 7.95 54.95 88.88
C LEU A 773 8.86 54.67 90.09
N ARG A 774 9.69 53.62 90.04
CA ARG A 774 10.68 53.35 91.10
C ARG A 774 11.66 54.51 91.23
N ARG A 775 12.16 55.07 90.12
CA ARG A 775 13.09 56.21 90.13
C ARG A 775 12.45 57.49 90.65
N MET A 776 11.21 57.80 90.23
CA MET A 776 10.46 58.96 90.72
C MET A 776 10.12 58.85 92.21
N TRP A 777 9.98 57.64 92.73
CA TRP A 777 9.68 57.39 94.14
C TRP A 777 10.91 57.19 95.04
N GLY A 778 12.13 57.30 94.49
CA GLY A 778 13.38 57.14 95.25
C GLY A 778 13.71 55.70 95.65
N LEU A 779 13.20 54.72 94.90
CA LEU A 779 13.32 53.27 95.16
C LEU A 779 14.33 52.57 94.22
N ALA A 780 15.07 53.35 93.42
CA ALA A 780 15.95 52.87 92.35
C ALA A 780 17.43 52.85 92.75
#